data_AF-B9DIZ1-F1
#
_entry.id   AF-B9DIZ1-F1
#
_cell.length_a   1.000
_cell.length_b   1.000
_cell.length_c   1.000
_cell.angle_alpha   90.00
_cell.angle_beta   90.00
_cell.angle_gamma   90.00
#
_symmetry.space_group_name_H-M   'P 1'
#
loop_
_entity.id
_entity.type
_entity.pdbx_description
1 polymer ?
#
loop_
_entity_poly.entity_id
_entity_poly.type
_entity_poly.pdbx_seq_one_letter_code
_entity_poly.pdbx_strand_id
1 'polypeptide(L)'
;MTIFKNKDVQANINNKSVDLGNIGANFYTEDDNTSSIRIYINWNGQPVNLNTIDMKPRLDLFLQDKSIFLNEPVDVVLPESGLIQYIIPTKIIKHIGKVDAKLFLESKERSVHVANFNFNILDSGIEGAVEKEISVNLVEDTVRRIIEENPDDFKGQDADPNDVKDLLIPYTENRVSEEFEKLSSAKQVDSEVINARDNFNSLNERLNNSDVKLNNTQRVINIVARGAIGDGTTDNYQIIQDAIKEAEIDGSTIFIPSGTFYISKNLETKHMTSYNYRFGIKIYGNGKDSILTRKSGKIPADYTSKEKLPHQAALSLYGSNNIIEDISINDCQVGIYIGQDPSTTEPSSASMNRIKNIWMEYVGTGLQFTHGAGNHYNIFDNFHIIHAQICVDLGVGYFMNKFNNNRNTFNNFRVARTWIGFLLRETDGNFFNNIYAETLQGDGAIGNAPSFLPSELNGKKTFIVALDGQYNTFNNYGAEAVEWYIYSVGFRNSFVNGMTKDDSVATSKVMFPNPSRQPLNYIANSTMIAGLVYQPQAGIFYEGSNGIGIQAPYRLFDINYHRQNKSLAQLSSNITGLTSLSSSKAHRVGRKVDWSVYARFIAKFDENTNQLVKEPIKINLPFTETPETLYTNALTTNLTKPFLIFVGNSNGATEVAQARISTAAEAKDFGTYHLVVNAPATGWRTDANVNYLSFDISWNV
;
A
#
# COMPACT_ATOMS: atom_id res chain seq x y z
N MET A 1 -20.14 67.88 -24.47
CA MET A 1 -20.12 67.02 -25.67
C MET A 1 -19.92 65.60 -25.17
N THR A 2 -20.92 64.74 -25.29
CA THR A 2 -20.82 63.33 -24.89
C THR A 2 -20.31 62.54 -26.09
N ILE A 3 -19.24 61.78 -25.92
CA ILE A 3 -18.66 60.95 -26.97
C ILE A 3 -19.27 59.55 -26.84
N PHE A 4 -19.91 59.06 -27.90
CA PHE A 4 -20.43 57.69 -27.94
C PHE A 4 -19.50 56.80 -28.78
N LYS A 5 -19.16 55.62 -28.26
CA LYS A 5 -18.54 54.52 -29.02
C LYS A 5 -19.64 53.79 -29.77
N ASN A 6 -19.71 54.01 -31.08
CA ASN A 6 -20.77 53.46 -31.92
C ASN A 6 -20.24 52.45 -32.91
N LYS A 7 -21.00 51.36 -33.11
CA LYS A 7 -20.78 50.43 -34.21
C LYS A 7 -22.00 50.37 -35.12
N ASP A 8 -21.77 50.55 -36.40
CA ASP A 8 -22.81 50.42 -37.43
C ASP A 8 -22.80 49.01 -38.03
N VAL A 9 -24.00 48.44 -38.17
CA VAL A 9 -24.24 47.09 -38.68
C VAL A 9 -25.41 47.13 -39.67
N GLN A 10 -25.35 46.33 -40.73
CA GLN A 10 -26.46 46.15 -41.67
C GLN A 10 -27.03 44.74 -41.53
N ALA A 11 -28.34 44.65 -41.25
CA ALA A 11 -29.08 43.40 -41.19
C ALA A 11 -30.01 43.31 -42.38
N ASN A 12 -29.91 42.24 -43.18
CA ASN A 12 -30.74 42.05 -44.36
C ASN A 12 -31.63 40.81 -44.21
N ILE A 13 -32.92 41.02 -44.00
CA ILE A 13 -33.94 39.98 -43.92
C ILE A 13 -34.06 39.34 -45.30
N ASN A 14 -33.77 38.05 -45.39
CA ASN A 14 -33.87 37.26 -46.63
C ASN A 14 -34.06 35.76 -46.29
N ASN A 15 -34.20 34.90 -47.31
CA ASN A 15 -34.42 33.46 -47.13
C ASN A 15 -33.14 32.63 -46.91
N LYS A 16 -31.97 33.27 -46.87
CA LYS A 16 -30.68 32.67 -46.47
C LYS A 16 -30.44 32.94 -44.98
N SER A 17 -29.41 32.31 -44.41
CA SER A 17 -29.01 32.54 -43.01
C SER A 17 -28.80 34.04 -42.75
N VAL A 18 -29.38 34.55 -41.65
CA VAL A 18 -29.29 35.95 -41.18
C VAL A 18 -28.26 36.12 -40.05
N ASP A 19 -27.26 35.24 -40.01
CA ASP A 19 -26.16 35.33 -39.05
C ASP A 19 -25.08 36.31 -39.54
N LEU A 20 -24.92 37.43 -38.83
CA LEU A 20 -23.89 38.44 -39.09
C LEU A 20 -22.57 38.11 -38.38
N GLY A 21 -22.55 37.11 -37.49
CA GLY A 21 -21.39 36.72 -36.71
C GLY A 21 -20.87 37.84 -35.80
N ASN A 22 -19.55 37.89 -35.62
CA ASN A 22 -18.90 38.93 -34.82
C ASN A 22 -18.88 40.25 -35.59
N ILE A 23 -19.52 41.29 -35.05
CA ILE A 23 -19.57 42.62 -35.68
C ILE A 23 -18.26 43.39 -35.51
N GLY A 24 -17.30 42.87 -34.73
CA GLY A 24 -16.01 43.51 -34.47
C GLY A 24 -16.14 44.73 -33.55
N ALA A 25 -17.11 44.71 -32.64
CA ALA A 25 -17.24 45.71 -31.58
C ALA A 25 -16.67 45.14 -30.27
N ASN A 26 -15.77 45.91 -29.66
CA ASN A 26 -15.24 45.65 -28.33
C ASN A 26 -15.56 46.88 -27.46
N PHE A 27 -16.48 46.71 -26.52
CA PHE A 27 -16.81 47.72 -25.51
C PHE A 27 -16.10 47.39 -24.21
N TYR A 28 -16.03 48.33 -23.27
CA TYR A 28 -15.38 48.13 -21.98
C TYR A 28 -16.37 48.34 -20.84
N THR A 29 -16.14 47.68 -19.71
CA THR A 29 -17.01 47.76 -18.52
C THR A 29 -17.23 49.18 -17.98
N GLU A 30 -16.38 50.14 -18.36
CA GLU A 30 -16.48 51.57 -18.00
C GLU A 30 -17.11 52.44 -19.10
N ASP A 31 -17.47 51.88 -20.25
CA ASP A 31 -18.21 52.59 -21.29
C ASP A 31 -19.71 52.71 -20.94
N ASP A 32 -19.97 53.12 -19.70
CA ASP A 32 -21.30 53.17 -19.09
C ASP A 32 -22.19 54.20 -19.79
N ASN A 33 -23.31 53.74 -20.36
CA ASN A 33 -24.25 54.53 -21.17
C ASN A 33 -23.60 55.36 -22.29
N THR A 34 -22.38 55.00 -22.71
CA THR A 34 -21.62 55.68 -23.78
C THR A 34 -21.26 54.74 -24.93
N SER A 35 -21.71 53.49 -24.87
CA SER A 35 -21.60 52.51 -25.97
C SER A 35 -22.93 52.29 -26.65
N SER A 36 -22.95 52.22 -27.99
CA SER A 36 -24.15 51.86 -28.72
C SER A 36 -23.89 51.10 -30.02
N ILE A 37 -24.90 50.36 -30.46
CA ILE A 37 -24.91 49.63 -31.74
C ILE A 37 -26.04 50.20 -32.59
N ARG A 38 -25.73 50.64 -33.80
CA ARG A 38 -26.72 51.11 -34.77
C ARG A 38 -26.92 50.05 -35.84
N ILE A 39 -28.17 49.68 -36.09
CA ILE A 39 -28.53 48.58 -36.99
C ILE A 39 -29.45 49.13 -38.07
N TYR A 40 -29.02 48.99 -39.33
CA TYR A 40 -29.85 49.28 -40.50
C TYR A 40 -30.58 48.00 -40.91
N ILE A 41 -31.91 47.99 -40.80
CA ILE A 41 -32.75 46.86 -41.17
C ILE A 41 -33.18 47.00 -42.63
N ASN A 42 -32.74 46.04 -43.45
CA ASN A 42 -33.10 45.91 -44.85
C ASN A 42 -33.92 44.63 -45.07
N TRP A 43 -34.80 44.62 -46.06
CA TRP A 43 -35.50 43.43 -46.56
C TRP A 43 -35.22 43.29 -48.05
N ASN A 44 -34.66 42.15 -48.46
CA ASN A 44 -34.19 41.92 -49.83
C ASN A 44 -33.30 43.06 -50.38
N GLY A 45 -32.47 43.66 -49.51
CA GLY A 45 -31.55 44.72 -49.86
C GLY A 45 -32.14 46.13 -49.93
N GLN A 46 -33.43 46.32 -49.61
CA GLN A 46 -34.07 47.64 -49.51
C GLN A 46 -34.34 48.00 -48.04
N PRO A 47 -34.17 49.26 -47.62
CA PRO A 47 -34.48 49.69 -46.26
C PRO A 47 -35.93 49.40 -45.88
N VAL A 48 -36.13 48.89 -44.66
CA VAL A 48 -37.46 48.66 -44.09
C VAL A 48 -37.95 49.97 -43.45
N ASN A 49 -39.04 50.54 -43.97
CA ASN A 49 -39.64 51.72 -43.35
C ASN A 49 -40.50 51.31 -42.14
N LEU A 50 -39.97 51.56 -40.94
CA LEU A 50 -40.59 51.17 -39.66
C LEU A 50 -41.89 51.94 -39.35
N ASN A 51 -42.16 53.07 -40.02
CA ASN A 51 -43.44 53.78 -39.88
C ASN A 51 -44.59 53.12 -40.67
N THR A 52 -44.27 52.22 -41.61
CA THR A 52 -45.26 51.64 -42.54
C THR A 52 -45.60 50.19 -42.23
N ILE A 53 -44.86 49.55 -41.33
CA ILE A 53 -45.10 48.16 -40.91
C ILE A 53 -45.70 48.14 -39.51
N ASP A 54 -46.59 47.18 -39.26
CA ASP A 54 -47.13 46.91 -37.92
C ASP A 54 -46.19 45.99 -37.13
N MET A 55 -44.89 46.27 -37.12
CA MET A 55 -43.91 45.49 -36.36
C MET A 55 -42.92 46.40 -35.64
N LYS A 56 -42.58 46.06 -34.40
CA LYS A 56 -41.63 46.77 -33.55
C LYS A 56 -40.36 45.95 -33.36
N PRO A 57 -39.18 46.60 -33.29
CA PRO A 57 -37.93 45.90 -33.04
C PRO A 57 -37.85 45.44 -31.59
N ARG A 58 -37.27 44.25 -31.39
CA ARG A 58 -37.06 43.62 -30.08
C ARG A 58 -35.70 42.93 -30.06
N LEU A 59 -34.90 43.21 -29.03
CA LEU A 59 -33.54 42.69 -28.91
C LEU A 59 -33.41 41.79 -27.68
N ASP A 60 -32.91 40.57 -27.90
CA ASP A 60 -32.63 39.61 -26.84
C ASP A 60 -31.12 39.35 -26.76
N LEU A 61 -30.54 39.40 -25.56
CA LEU A 61 -29.11 39.25 -25.29
C LEU A 61 -28.82 38.04 -24.40
N PHE A 62 -27.80 37.28 -24.79
CA PHE A 62 -27.30 36.09 -24.10
C PHE A 62 -25.81 36.27 -23.82
N LEU A 63 -25.45 36.34 -22.54
CA LEU A 63 -24.12 36.71 -22.10
C LEU A 63 -23.29 35.46 -21.73
N GLN A 64 -21.97 35.58 -21.80
CA GLN A 64 -21.02 34.48 -21.53
C GLN A 64 -21.12 33.91 -20.10
N ASP A 65 -21.50 34.72 -19.14
CA ASP A 65 -21.73 34.35 -17.74
C ASP A 65 -23.08 33.64 -17.50
N LYS A 66 -23.86 33.42 -18.57
CA LYS A 66 -25.21 32.84 -18.59
C LYS A 66 -26.33 33.78 -18.11
N SER A 67 -26.07 35.08 -18.02
CA SER A 67 -27.13 36.10 -17.84
C SER A 67 -27.94 36.27 -19.13
N ILE A 68 -29.24 36.50 -18.99
CA ILE A 68 -30.18 36.59 -20.13
C ILE A 68 -31.07 37.82 -19.95
N PHE A 69 -31.10 38.66 -20.98
CA PHE A 69 -31.91 39.86 -21.04
C PHE A 69 -32.81 39.80 -22.27
N LEU A 70 -34.11 39.81 -22.03
CA LEU A 70 -35.12 39.69 -23.08
C LEU A 70 -35.84 41.03 -23.25
N ASN A 71 -36.25 41.34 -24.48
CA ASN A 71 -36.97 42.56 -24.82
C ASN A 71 -36.22 43.83 -24.39
N GLU A 72 -34.91 43.87 -24.63
CA GLU A 72 -34.12 45.05 -24.36
C GLU A 72 -34.62 46.23 -25.22
N PRO A 73 -34.74 47.43 -24.62
CA PRO A 73 -35.27 48.60 -25.31
C PRO A 73 -34.31 49.03 -26.42
N VAL A 74 -34.86 49.32 -27.60
CA VAL A 74 -34.10 49.85 -28.75
C VAL A 74 -34.79 51.12 -29.26
N ASP A 75 -33.99 52.12 -29.58
CA ASP A 75 -34.47 53.40 -30.08
C ASP A 75 -34.62 53.34 -31.60
N VAL A 76 -35.76 53.78 -32.13
CA VAL A 76 -35.94 53.98 -33.57
C VAL A 76 -35.44 55.37 -33.93
N VAL A 77 -34.31 55.46 -34.64
CA VAL A 77 -33.62 56.73 -34.89
C VAL A 77 -34.09 57.36 -36.21
N LEU A 78 -34.08 56.60 -37.30
CA LEU A 78 -34.57 57.02 -38.61
C LEU A 78 -35.48 55.92 -39.19
N PRO A 79 -36.78 55.96 -38.83
CA PRO A 79 -37.73 54.91 -39.20
C PRO A 79 -37.79 54.64 -40.70
N GLU A 80 -37.72 55.68 -41.55
CA GLU A 80 -37.79 55.60 -43.00
C GLU A 80 -36.61 54.85 -43.64
N SER A 81 -35.49 54.76 -42.93
CA SER A 81 -34.28 54.05 -43.36
C SER A 81 -34.05 52.72 -42.63
N GLY A 82 -34.99 52.32 -41.77
CA GLY A 82 -34.85 51.12 -40.94
C GLY A 82 -33.75 51.19 -39.89
N LEU A 83 -33.31 52.40 -39.51
CA LEU A 83 -32.23 52.59 -38.55
C LEU A 83 -32.74 52.56 -37.12
N ILE A 84 -32.25 51.58 -36.36
CA ILE A 84 -32.44 51.48 -34.91
C ILE A 84 -31.10 51.64 -34.18
N GLN A 85 -31.15 52.01 -32.91
CA GLN A 85 -29.99 52.14 -32.04
C GLN A 85 -30.25 51.43 -30.72
N TYR A 86 -29.31 50.57 -30.33
CA TYR A 86 -29.27 49.98 -29.00
C TYR A 86 -28.16 50.65 -28.19
N ILE A 87 -28.54 51.43 -27.18
CA ILE A 87 -27.61 51.96 -26.19
C ILE A 87 -27.40 50.87 -25.14
N ILE A 88 -26.16 50.43 -24.95
CA ILE A 88 -25.86 49.35 -24.01
C ILE A 88 -25.98 49.90 -22.59
N PRO A 89 -26.97 49.46 -21.79
CA PRO A 89 -27.20 50.01 -20.47
C PRO A 89 -26.19 49.47 -19.46
N THR A 90 -26.05 50.17 -18.33
CA THR A 90 -25.14 49.81 -17.24
C THR A 90 -25.29 48.35 -16.79
N LYS A 91 -26.53 47.85 -16.73
CA LYS A 91 -26.82 46.47 -16.33
C LYS A 91 -26.24 45.43 -17.29
N ILE A 92 -25.99 45.77 -18.56
CA ILE A 92 -25.39 44.86 -19.55
C ILE A 92 -23.88 45.07 -19.64
N ILE A 93 -23.42 46.33 -19.65
CA ILE A 93 -22.01 46.67 -19.89
C ILE A 93 -21.07 46.12 -18.80
N LYS A 94 -21.59 45.79 -17.61
CA LYS A 94 -20.81 45.22 -16.51
C LYS A 94 -20.56 43.71 -16.64
N HIS A 95 -21.17 43.02 -17.61
CA HIS A 95 -20.93 41.60 -17.83
C HIS A 95 -19.80 41.37 -18.86
N ILE A 96 -18.64 40.94 -18.38
CA ILE A 96 -17.45 40.70 -19.18
C ILE A 96 -17.63 39.47 -20.09
N GLY A 97 -17.15 39.57 -21.32
CA GLY A 97 -17.05 38.46 -22.26
C GLY A 97 -17.88 38.65 -23.51
N LYS A 98 -18.15 37.53 -24.19
CA LYS A 98 -18.94 37.50 -25.43
C LYS A 98 -20.43 37.71 -25.14
N VAL A 99 -21.08 38.56 -25.93
CA VAL A 99 -22.52 38.80 -25.92
C VAL A 99 -23.12 38.36 -27.25
N ASP A 100 -23.97 37.34 -27.21
CA ASP A 100 -24.74 36.88 -28.36
C ASP A 100 -26.11 37.57 -28.39
N ALA A 101 -26.42 38.27 -29.48
CA ALA A 101 -27.61 39.10 -29.65
C ALA A 101 -28.52 38.55 -30.76
N LYS A 102 -29.83 38.58 -30.51
CA LYS A 102 -30.87 38.19 -31.47
C LYS A 102 -31.87 39.32 -31.63
N LEU A 103 -32.00 39.83 -32.86
CA LEU A 103 -32.91 40.91 -33.20
C LEU A 103 -34.15 40.36 -33.90
N PHE A 104 -35.32 40.79 -33.45
CA PHE A 104 -36.63 40.45 -34.03
C PHE A 104 -37.39 41.72 -34.42
N LEU A 105 -38.33 41.57 -35.36
CA LEU A 105 -39.44 42.49 -35.60
C LEU A 105 -40.73 41.77 -35.23
N GLU A 106 -41.51 42.30 -34.29
CA GLU A 106 -42.71 41.64 -33.77
C GLU A 106 -43.97 42.51 -33.80
N SER A 107 -45.11 41.87 -34.04
CA SER A 107 -46.46 42.40 -33.88
C SER A 107 -47.24 41.53 -32.90
N LYS A 108 -48.53 41.84 -32.65
CA LYS A 108 -49.39 41.00 -31.80
C LYS A 108 -49.54 39.55 -32.32
N GLU A 109 -49.41 39.32 -33.62
CA GLU A 109 -49.69 38.02 -34.25
C GLU A 109 -48.48 37.41 -34.98
N ARG A 110 -47.45 38.19 -35.28
CA ARG A 110 -46.36 37.79 -36.20
C ARG A 110 -45.00 38.22 -35.65
N SER A 111 -43.98 37.41 -35.85
CA SER A 111 -42.59 37.73 -35.52
C SER A 111 -41.66 37.33 -36.66
N VAL A 112 -40.67 38.18 -36.94
CA VAL A 112 -39.63 37.96 -37.95
C VAL A 112 -38.27 38.03 -37.27
N HIS A 113 -37.46 36.98 -37.40
CA HIS A 113 -36.07 36.99 -36.96
C HIS A 113 -35.22 37.78 -37.96
N VAL A 114 -34.70 38.94 -37.53
CA VAL A 114 -33.97 39.88 -38.39
C VAL A 114 -32.50 39.51 -38.51
N ALA A 115 -31.81 39.27 -37.40
CA ALA A 115 -30.39 38.92 -37.39
C ALA A 115 -29.94 38.24 -36.10
N ASN A 116 -28.88 37.43 -36.21
CA ASN A 116 -28.02 37.06 -35.09
C ASN A 116 -26.68 37.78 -35.24
N PHE A 117 -26.14 38.31 -34.15
CA PHE A 117 -24.81 38.91 -34.15
C PHE A 117 -24.18 38.82 -32.77
N ASN A 118 -22.86 38.99 -32.68
CA ASN A 118 -22.16 39.04 -31.39
C ASN A 118 -21.10 40.12 -31.32
N PHE A 119 -20.80 40.56 -30.11
CA PHE A 119 -19.75 41.53 -29.75
C PHE A 119 -19.13 41.14 -28.41
N ASN A 120 -18.04 41.82 -28.02
CA ASN A 120 -17.37 41.57 -26.75
C ASN A 120 -17.44 42.78 -25.82
N ILE A 121 -17.52 42.49 -24.52
CA ILE A 121 -17.30 43.44 -23.44
C ILE A 121 -16.01 43.02 -22.74
N LEU A 122 -15.04 43.93 -22.70
CA LEU A 122 -13.72 43.73 -22.10
C LEU A 122 -13.64 44.42 -20.75
N ASP A 123 -12.84 43.87 -19.85
CA ASP A 123 -12.59 44.48 -18.56
C ASP A 123 -11.70 45.72 -18.68
N SER A 124 -12.06 46.79 -17.97
CA SER A 124 -11.29 48.02 -17.82
C SER A 124 -10.30 47.99 -16.64
N GLY A 125 -10.38 46.98 -15.76
CA GLY A 125 -9.49 46.81 -14.61
C GLY A 125 -9.95 47.49 -13.31
N ILE A 126 -11.22 47.88 -13.20
CA ILE A 126 -11.83 48.41 -11.97
C ILE A 126 -12.96 47.46 -11.55
N GLU A 127 -12.68 46.59 -10.58
CA GLU A 127 -13.53 45.45 -10.23
C GLU A 127 -14.88 45.84 -9.61
N GLY A 128 -15.94 45.19 -10.12
CA GLY A 128 -17.19 44.94 -9.41
C GLY A 128 -17.78 43.64 -9.94
N ALA A 129 -17.74 42.56 -9.17
CA ALA A 129 -18.34 41.28 -9.55
C ALA A 129 -19.87 41.44 -9.62
N VAL A 130 -20.48 41.08 -10.76
CA VAL A 130 -21.94 41.11 -10.96
C VAL A 130 -22.50 39.71 -10.73
N GLU A 131 -23.52 39.59 -9.88
CA GLU A 131 -24.27 38.33 -9.69
C GLU A 131 -25.17 38.04 -10.90
N LYS A 132 -25.52 36.77 -11.12
CA LYS A 132 -26.33 36.32 -12.26
C LYS A 132 -27.71 37.00 -12.29
N GLU A 133 -28.04 37.69 -13.39
CA GLU A 133 -29.33 38.37 -13.58
C GLU A 133 -30.21 37.70 -14.65
N ILE A 134 -31.51 37.57 -14.36
CA ILE A 134 -32.55 37.17 -15.31
C ILE A 134 -33.66 38.21 -15.21
N SER A 135 -33.79 39.08 -16.22
CA SER A 135 -34.83 40.11 -16.28
C SER A 135 -35.96 39.67 -17.22
N VAL A 136 -37.19 39.61 -16.72
CA VAL A 136 -38.38 39.18 -17.49
C VAL A 136 -39.50 40.21 -17.31
N ASN A 137 -39.79 41.00 -18.34
CA ASN A 137 -40.78 42.09 -18.31
C ASN A 137 -42.25 41.64 -18.44
N LEU A 138 -42.56 40.34 -18.32
CA LEU A 138 -43.88 39.78 -18.65
C LEU A 138 -45.05 40.31 -17.79
N VAL A 139 -44.77 40.73 -16.55
CA VAL A 139 -45.83 41.10 -15.59
C VAL A 139 -46.45 42.45 -15.97
N GLU A 140 -45.65 43.41 -16.42
CA GLU A 140 -46.12 44.77 -16.73
C GLU A 140 -46.94 44.82 -18.02
N ASP A 141 -46.51 44.08 -19.05
CA ASP A 141 -47.21 44.00 -20.35
C ASP A 141 -48.53 43.23 -20.27
N THR A 142 -48.68 42.36 -19.28
CA THR A 142 -49.94 41.63 -19.05
C THR A 142 -50.97 42.54 -18.38
N VAL A 143 -50.54 43.31 -17.38
CA VAL A 143 -51.40 44.28 -16.67
C VAL A 143 -51.85 45.40 -17.61
N ARG A 144 -50.94 45.94 -18.42
CA ARG A 144 -51.26 47.03 -19.37
C ARG A 144 -52.28 46.59 -20.43
N ARG A 145 -52.16 45.36 -20.93
CA ARG A 145 -53.04 44.78 -21.94
C ARG A 145 -54.47 44.55 -21.45
N ILE A 146 -54.63 44.09 -20.20
CA ILE A 146 -55.96 43.89 -19.59
C ILE A 146 -56.73 45.21 -19.46
N ILE A 147 -56.03 46.31 -19.16
CA ILE A 147 -56.62 47.65 -19.03
C ILE A 147 -56.99 48.24 -20.40
N GLU A 148 -56.16 48.01 -21.43
CA GLU A 148 -56.38 48.51 -22.79
C GLU A 148 -57.48 47.74 -23.54
N GLU A 149 -57.68 46.45 -23.25
CA GLU A 149 -58.63 45.60 -23.98
C GLU A 149 -60.08 45.70 -23.48
N ASN A 150 -60.32 46.15 -22.25
CA ASN A 150 -61.69 46.30 -21.69
C ASN A 150 -61.90 47.60 -20.88
N PRO A 151 -61.73 48.79 -21.49
CA PRO A 151 -61.77 50.07 -20.78
C PRO A 151 -63.15 50.43 -20.19
N ASP A 152 -64.24 49.86 -20.71
CA ASP A 152 -65.61 50.14 -20.22
C ASP A 152 -66.02 49.27 -19.02
N ASP A 153 -65.34 48.13 -18.79
CA ASP A 153 -65.56 47.27 -17.61
C ASP A 153 -65.03 47.92 -16.30
N PHE A 154 -64.28 49.02 -16.43
CA PHE A 154 -63.71 49.79 -15.32
C PHE A 154 -64.42 51.14 -15.08
N LYS A 155 -65.55 51.42 -15.75
CA LYS A 155 -66.37 52.61 -15.51
C LYS A 155 -67.61 52.25 -14.69
N GLY A 156 -67.55 52.48 -13.38
CA GLY A 156 -68.74 52.41 -12.51
C GLY A 156 -69.72 53.53 -12.82
N GLN A 157 -71.03 53.22 -12.78
CA GLN A 157 -72.11 54.12 -13.20
C GLN A 157 -72.41 55.28 -12.23
N ASP A 158 -71.74 55.36 -11.07
CA ASP A 158 -71.86 56.46 -10.09
C ASP A 158 -70.57 56.64 -9.25
N ALA A 159 -69.38 56.48 -9.86
CA ALA A 159 -68.10 56.65 -9.15
C ALA A 159 -67.53 58.07 -9.33
N ASP A 160 -67.11 58.71 -8.24
CA ASP A 160 -66.26 59.92 -8.31
C ASP A 160 -64.92 59.53 -8.96
N PRO A 161 -64.53 60.11 -10.10
CA PRO A 161 -63.32 59.74 -10.84
C PRO A 161 -62.00 60.03 -10.10
N ASN A 162 -62.03 60.53 -8.86
CA ASN A 162 -60.83 60.83 -8.07
C ASN A 162 -60.57 59.90 -6.87
N ASP A 163 -61.43 58.91 -6.59
CA ASP A 163 -61.21 57.98 -5.47
C ASP A 163 -61.16 56.51 -5.92
N VAL A 164 -59.94 56.00 -6.06
CA VAL A 164 -59.61 54.65 -6.59
C VAL A 164 -60.03 53.53 -5.63
N LYS A 165 -60.29 53.84 -4.34
CA LYS A 165 -60.53 52.79 -3.33
C LYS A 165 -61.94 52.21 -3.33
N ASP A 166 -62.95 52.95 -3.79
CA ASP A 166 -64.35 52.51 -3.72
C ASP A 166 -64.82 51.67 -4.91
N LEU A 167 -63.99 51.56 -5.97
CA LEU A 167 -64.28 50.74 -7.15
C LEU A 167 -63.88 49.25 -7.03
N LEU A 168 -63.15 48.85 -5.98
CA LEU A 168 -62.35 47.62 -6.01
C LEU A 168 -62.83 46.43 -5.16
N ILE A 169 -63.82 46.58 -4.29
CA ILE A 169 -64.03 45.59 -3.22
C ILE A 169 -65.13 44.53 -3.51
N PRO A 170 -66.32 44.84 -4.09
CA PRO A 170 -67.36 43.81 -4.20
C PRO A 170 -67.30 42.94 -5.46
N TYR A 171 -66.56 43.32 -6.50
CA TYR A 171 -66.59 42.64 -7.82
C TYR A 171 -65.36 41.76 -8.11
N THR A 172 -64.30 41.88 -7.31
CA THR A 172 -63.02 41.17 -7.50
C THR A 172 -63.02 39.79 -6.86
N GLU A 173 -63.60 39.59 -5.68
CA GLU A 173 -63.48 38.31 -4.96
C GLU A 173 -64.19 37.13 -5.65
N ASN A 174 -65.38 37.35 -6.23
CA ASN A 174 -66.15 36.27 -6.85
C ASN A 174 -65.56 35.85 -8.22
N ARG A 175 -65.11 36.81 -9.03
CA ARG A 175 -64.59 36.53 -10.37
C ARG A 175 -63.12 36.11 -10.35
N VAL A 176 -62.33 36.59 -9.38
CA VAL A 176 -60.99 36.06 -9.10
C VAL A 176 -61.08 34.62 -8.61
N SER A 177 -62.07 34.27 -7.78
CA SER A 177 -62.26 32.88 -7.32
C SER A 177 -62.69 31.94 -8.44
N GLU A 178 -63.61 32.35 -9.32
CA GLU A 178 -64.02 31.54 -10.48
C GLU A 178 -62.91 31.38 -11.53
N GLU A 179 -62.12 32.44 -11.81
CA GLU A 179 -60.95 32.32 -12.69
C GLU A 179 -59.81 31.55 -12.02
N PHE A 180 -59.64 31.62 -10.68
CA PHE A 180 -58.73 30.73 -9.95
C PHE A 180 -59.18 29.27 -10.02
N GLU A 181 -60.48 28.98 -9.97
CA GLU A 181 -61.00 27.63 -10.16
C GLU A 181 -60.78 27.14 -11.60
N LYS A 182 -60.93 27.99 -12.62
CA LYS A 182 -60.59 27.65 -14.01
C LYS A 182 -59.09 27.48 -14.24
N LEU A 183 -58.23 28.33 -13.67
CA LEU A 183 -56.77 28.20 -13.71
C LEU A 183 -56.27 26.98 -12.93
N SER A 184 -56.95 26.61 -11.84
CA SER A 184 -56.60 25.43 -11.05
C SER A 184 -57.11 24.13 -11.67
N SER A 185 -58.21 24.15 -12.42
CA SER A 185 -58.69 23.02 -13.23
C SER A 185 -58.00 22.92 -14.61
N ALA A 186 -57.42 24.01 -15.12
CA ALA A 186 -56.48 24.02 -16.24
C ALA A 186 -55.05 23.57 -15.86
N LYS A 187 -54.81 23.15 -14.60
CA LYS A 187 -53.62 22.35 -14.24
C LYS A 187 -53.71 20.92 -14.79
N GLN A 188 -54.03 20.75 -16.07
CA GLN A 188 -53.22 19.86 -16.89
C GLN A 188 -51.91 20.60 -17.12
N VAL A 189 -51.03 20.56 -16.12
CA VAL A 189 -49.61 20.71 -16.40
C VAL A 189 -49.31 19.56 -17.36
N ASP A 190 -49.08 19.89 -18.64
CA ASP A 190 -48.82 18.90 -19.68
C ASP A 190 -47.91 17.82 -19.11
N SER A 191 -48.23 16.56 -19.37
CA SER A 191 -47.42 15.42 -18.91
C SER A 191 -45.94 15.64 -19.28
N GLU A 192 -45.68 16.36 -20.37
CA GLU A 192 -44.38 16.82 -20.80
C GLU A 192 -43.67 17.77 -19.82
N VAL A 193 -44.38 18.71 -19.18
CA VAL A 193 -43.80 19.65 -18.19
C VAL A 193 -43.52 18.96 -16.87
N ILE A 194 -44.38 18.04 -16.43
CA ILE A 194 -44.12 17.19 -15.24
C ILE A 194 -42.91 16.28 -15.53
N ASN A 195 -42.91 15.60 -16.68
CA ASN A 195 -41.78 14.76 -17.12
C ASN A 195 -40.50 15.59 -17.28
N ALA A 196 -40.56 16.82 -17.79
CA ALA A 196 -39.40 17.69 -17.91
C ALA A 196 -38.86 18.12 -16.55
N ARG A 197 -39.74 18.38 -15.57
CA ARG A 197 -39.34 18.72 -14.21
C ARG A 197 -38.73 17.52 -13.47
N ASP A 198 -39.30 16.34 -13.64
CA ASP A 198 -38.76 15.10 -13.07
C ASP A 198 -37.42 14.72 -13.72
N ASN A 199 -37.30 14.89 -15.04
CA ASN A 199 -36.04 14.74 -15.75
C ASN A 199 -35.00 15.76 -15.30
N PHE A 200 -35.39 17.02 -15.06
CA PHE A 200 -34.50 18.05 -14.52
C PHE A 200 -34.03 17.71 -13.12
N ASN A 201 -34.94 17.28 -12.23
CA ASN A 201 -34.59 16.86 -10.87
C ASN A 201 -33.68 15.63 -10.88
N SER A 202 -33.97 14.63 -11.72
CA SER A 202 -33.11 13.45 -11.91
C SER A 202 -31.74 13.83 -12.47
N LEU A 203 -31.68 14.77 -13.43
CA LEU A 203 -30.43 15.27 -13.97
C LEU A 203 -29.64 16.03 -12.91
N ASN A 204 -30.29 16.86 -12.11
CA ASN A 204 -29.67 17.62 -11.02
C ASN A 204 -29.16 16.70 -9.92
N GLU A 205 -29.91 15.63 -9.59
CA GLU A 205 -29.46 14.59 -8.67
C GLU A 205 -28.29 13.80 -9.24
N ARG A 206 -28.30 13.48 -10.55
CA ARG A 206 -27.15 12.86 -11.24
C ARG A 206 -25.94 13.78 -11.31
N LEU A 207 -26.14 15.10 -11.46
CA LEU A 207 -25.10 16.11 -11.48
C LEU A 207 -24.49 16.23 -10.09
N ASN A 208 -25.31 16.40 -9.06
CA ASN A 208 -24.88 16.39 -7.66
C ASN A 208 -24.16 15.10 -7.29
N ASN A 209 -24.68 13.93 -7.72
CA ASN A 209 -24.00 12.65 -7.52
C ASN A 209 -22.69 12.55 -8.32
N SER A 210 -22.58 13.21 -9.46
CA SER A 210 -21.34 13.27 -10.25
C SER A 210 -20.33 14.23 -9.62
N ASP A 211 -20.77 15.38 -9.11
CA ASP A 211 -19.94 16.35 -8.37
C ASP A 211 -19.47 15.76 -7.05
N VAL A 212 -20.31 15.00 -6.34
CA VAL A 212 -19.91 14.23 -5.16
C VAL A 212 -18.91 13.13 -5.53
N LYS A 213 -19.06 12.47 -6.69
CA LYS A 213 -18.08 11.48 -7.18
C LYS A 213 -16.76 12.14 -7.64
N LEU A 214 -16.81 13.33 -8.22
CA LEU A 214 -15.65 14.11 -8.64
C LEU A 214 -14.91 14.68 -7.43
N ASN A 215 -15.63 15.15 -6.41
CA ASN A 215 -15.07 15.59 -5.14
C ASN A 215 -14.53 14.42 -4.30
N ASN A 216 -15.01 13.18 -4.53
CA ASN A 216 -14.49 11.96 -3.91
C ASN A 216 -13.45 11.22 -4.75
N THR A 217 -13.11 11.68 -5.96
CA THR A 217 -11.97 11.12 -6.70
C THR A 217 -10.72 11.88 -6.30
N GLN A 218 -9.89 11.23 -5.48
CA GLN A 218 -8.60 11.75 -5.05
C GLN A 218 -7.83 12.23 -6.29
N ARG A 219 -7.57 13.53 -6.36
CA ARG A 219 -6.91 14.17 -7.49
C ARG A 219 -5.56 13.49 -7.75
N VAL A 220 -5.26 13.20 -9.01
CA VAL A 220 -4.00 12.57 -9.42
C VAL A 220 -3.10 13.59 -10.11
N ILE A 221 -1.92 13.81 -9.55
CA ILE A 221 -0.86 14.64 -10.12
C ILE A 221 0.04 13.74 -10.98
N ASN A 222 -0.15 13.78 -12.30
CA ASN A 222 0.76 13.13 -13.25
C ASN A 222 1.98 14.03 -13.49
N ILE A 223 3.17 13.56 -13.13
CA ILE A 223 4.39 14.39 -13.20
C ILE A 223 4.79 14.74 -14.64
N VAL A 224 4.47 13.91 -15.64
CA VAL A 224 4.78 14.20 -17.06
C VAL A 224 3.84 15.29 -17.60
N ALA A 225 2.59 15.32 -17.14
CA ALA A 225 1.69 16.44 -17.43
C ALA A 225 2.18 17.77 -16.82
N ARG A 226 3.09 17.70 -15.84
CA ARG A 226 3.80 18.85 -15.26
C ARG A 226 5.16 19.14 -15.90
N GLY A 227 5.48 18.47 -17.00
CA GLY A 227 6.73 18.68 -17.73
C GLY A 227 7.90 17.82 -17.26
N ALA A 228 7.70 16.83 -16.38
CA ALA A 228 8.75 15.85 -16.10
C ALA A 228 9.08 15.05 -17.36
N ILE A 229 10.36 14.84 -17.63
CA ILE A 229 10.87 14.10 -18.78
C ILE A 229 11.58 12.84 -18.29
N GLY A 230 11.03 11.67 -18.62
CA GLY A 230 11.53 10.36 -18.22
C GLY A 230 12.70 9.82 -19.06
N ASP A 231 13.63 10.68 -19.48
CA ASP A 231 14.78 10.37 -20.36
C ASP A 231 16.03 9.87 -19.62
N GLY A 232 15.99 9.86 -18.29
CA GLY A 232 17.10 9.54 -17.40
C GLY A 232 18.18 10.63 -17.35
N THR A 233 18.04 11.75 -18.05
CA THR A 233 19.06 12.80 -18.16
C THR A 233 18.59 14.14 -17.62
N THR A 234 17.35 14.51 -17.90
CA THR A 234 16.73 15.74 -17.42
C THR A 234 16.50 15.65 -15.92
N ASP A 235 16.88 16.70 -15.19
CA ASP A 235 16.63 16.77 -13.76
C ASP A 235 15.16 17.09 -13.48
N ASN A 236 14.47 16.13 -12.91
CA ASN A 236 13.05 16.18 -12.59
C ASN A 236 12.78 16.52 -11.12
N TYR A 237 13.82 16.76 -10.33
CA TYR A 237 13.70 16.94 -8.88
C TYR A 237 12.64 17.98 -8.50
N GLN A 238 12.71 19.20 -9.06
CA GLN A 238 11.81 20.29 -8.67
C GLN A 238 10.34 19.97 -9.00
N ILE A 239 10.08 19.38 -10.17
CA ILE A 239 8.73 19.04 -10.63
C ILE A 239 8.09 18.00 -9.70
N ILE A 240 8.83 16.96 -9.33
CA ILE A 240 8.34 15.89 -8.47
C ILE A 240 8.21 16.40 -7.02
N GLN A 241 9.16 17.20 -6.53
CA GLN A 241 9.11 17.76 -5.19
C GLN A 241 7.94 18.74 -5.01
N ASP A 242 7.60 19.52 -6.03
CA ASP A 242 6.45 20.41 -5.98
C ASP A 242 5.12 19.63 -6.03
N ALA A 243 5.07 18.52 -6.78
CA ALA A 243 3.94 17.59 -6.71
C ALA A 243 3.78 16.98 -5.32
N ILE A 244 4.88 16.67 -4.62
CA ILE A 244 4.87 16.19 -3.23
C ILE A 244 4.28 17.25 -2.30
N LYS A 245 4.79 18.48 -2.35
CA LYS A 245 4.29 19.57 -1.50
C LYS A 245 2.81 19.87 -1.72
N GLU A 246 2.33 19.76 -2.96
CA GLU A 246 0.91 19.96 -3.28
C GLU A 246 0.03 18.83 -2.74
N ALA A 247 0.46 17.58 -2.93
CA ALA A 247 -0.24 16.41 -2.39
C ALA A 247 -0.33 16.43 -0.85
N GLU A 248 0.67 17.02 -0.17
CA GLU A 248 0.64 17.23 1.28
C GLU A 248 -0.43 18.24 1.74
N ILE A 249 -0.86 19.14 0.86
CA ILE A 249 -1.85 20.19 1.15
C ILE A 249 -3.26 19.67 0.89
N ASP A 250 -3.50 19.09 -0.29
CA ASP A 250 -4.85 18.74 -0.77
C ASP A 250 -5.16 17.24 -0.72
N GLY A 251 -4.20 16.40 -0.32
CA GLY A 251 -4.36 14.95 -0.27
C GLY A 251 -4.31 14.27 -1.64
N SER A 252 -3.84 14.96 -2.69
CA SER A 252 -3.66 14.36 -4.01
C SER A 252 -2.75 13.14 -3.99
N THR A 253 -2.89 12.28 -4.99
CA THR A 253 -1.97 11.19 -5.27
C THR A 253 -1.02 11.58 -6.40
N ILE A 254 0.24 11.18 -6.31
CA ILE A 254 1.27 11.47 -7.31
C ILE A 254 1.46 10.23 -8.17
N PHE A 255 1.38 10.40 -9.49
CA PHE A 255 1.61 9.35 -10.46
C PHE A 255 2.90 9.60 -11.25
N ILE A 256 3.80 8.62 -11.19
CA ILE A 256 5.07 8.55 -11.93
C ILE A 256 4.87 7.54 -13.07
N PRO A 257 4.59 7.98 -14.31
CA PRO A 257 4.41 7.05 -15.43
C PRO A 257 5.72 6.35 -15.79
N SER A 258 5.66 5.41 -16.74
CA SER A 258 6.86 4.73 -17.25
C SER A 258 7.89 5.72 -17.81
N GLY A 259 9.15 5.54 -17.46
CA GLY A 259 10.27 6.41 -17.80
C GLY A 259 11.38 6.33 -16.75
N THR A 260 12.55 6.87 -17.07
CA THR A 260 13.63 7.05 -16.10
C THR A 260 13.72 8.51 -15.70
N PHE A 261 13.46 8.83 -14.43
CA PHE A 261 13.42 10.20 -13.94
C PHE A 261 14.67 10.43 -13.08
N TYR A 262 15.63 11.17 -13.64
CA TYR A 262 16.77 11.63 -12.88
C TYR A 262 16.35 12.72 -11.89
N ILE A 263 16.82 12.61 -10.66
CA ILE A 263 16.60 13.59 -9.58
C ILE A 263 17.95 14.01 -8.99
N SER A 264 18.29 15.31 -9.08
CA SER A 264 19.56 15.84 -8.59
C SER A 264 19.65 15.97 -7.07
N LYS A 265 18.52 15.83 -6.36
CA LYS A 265 18.43 15.81 -4.89
C LYS A 265 17.46 14.72 -4.42
N ASN A 266 17.50 14.39 -3.14
CA ASN A 266 16.53 13.49 -2.52
C ASN A 266 15.14 14.14 -2.51
N LEU A 267 14.12 13.37 -2.85
CA LEU A 267 12.73 13.78 -2.70
C LEU A 267 12.33 13.64 -1.23
N GLU A 268 11.66 14.65 -0.68
CA GLU A 268 11.40 14.74 0.76
C GLU A 268 9.90 14.86 1.02
N THR A 269 9.39 14.04 1.95
CA THR A 269 8.05 14.24 2.52
C THR A 269 8.13 15.15 3.73
N LYS A 270 7.04 15.83 4.05
CA LYS A 270 6.89 16.67 5.24
C LYS A 270 7.34 15.99 6.53
N HIS A 271 8.21 16.70 7.24
CA HIS A 271 8.56 16.38 8.62
C HIS A 271 7.33 16.41 9.54
N MET A 272 7.21 15.42 10.42
CA MET A 272 6.16 15.38 11.44
C MET A 272 6.70 14.91 12.78
N THR A 273 6.33 15.58 13.86
CA THR A 273 6.75 15.23 15.24
C THR A 273 5.82 14.25 15.93
N SER A 274 4.55 14.21 15.53
CA SER A 274 3.54 13.35 16.15
C SER A 274 3.18 12.17 15.26
N TYR A 275 2.72 11.08 15.88
CA TYR A 275 2.13 9.91 15.21
C TYR A 275 0.77 10.22 14.57
N ASN A 276 0.57 11.42 14.04
CA ASN A 276 -0.74 11.86 13.57
C ASN A 276 -1.16 11.00 12.38
N TYR A 277 -2.28 10.30 12.54
CA TYR A 277 -2.82 9.30 11.61
C TYR A 277 -3.48 9.87 10.36
N ARG A 278 -3.51 11.20 10.22
CA ARG A 278 -4.34 11.88 9.20
C ARG A 278 -3.58 12.35 7.97
N PHE A 279 -2.26 12.48 8.05
CA PHE A 279 -1.47 13.11 7.01
C PHE A 279 -0.44 12.12 6.46
N GLY A 280 -0.36 12.06 5.13
CA GLY A 280 0.54 11.23 4.35
C GLY A 280 0.21 11.41 2.87
N ILE A 281 1.19 11.17 2.00
CA ILE A 281 0.98 11.23 0.54
C ILE A 281 0.94 9.84 -0.06
N LYS A 282 0.33 9.71 -1.23
CA LYS A 282 0.49 8.52 -2.06
C LYS A 282 1.33 8.84 -3.29
N ILE A 283 2.39 8.07 -3.53
CA ILE A 283 3.20 8.07 -4.75
C ILE A 283 3.09 6.68 -5.37
N TYR A 284 2.71 6.61 -6.65
CA TYR A 284 2.68 5.33 -7.36
C TYR A 284 3.17 5.43 -8.80
N GLY A 285 3.59 4.31 -9.37
CA GLY A 285 3.99 4.24 -10.77
C GLY A 285 3.48 3.01 -11.51
N ASN A 286 4.19 2.63 -12.57
CA ASN A 286 3.95 1.49 -13.46
C ASN A 286 4.92 0.33 -13.17
N GLY A 287 5.29 0.16 -11.91
CA GLY A 287 6.17 -0.91 -11.47
C GLY A 287 7.63 -0.67 -11.85
N LYS A 288 8.27 -1.68 -12.44
CA LYS A 288 9.67 -1.62 -12.87
C LYS A 288 9.97 -0.54 -13.90
N ASP A 289 8.95 -0.09 -14.64
CA ASP A 289 9.13 0.86 -15.72
C ASP A 289 9.13 2.32 -15.24
N SER A 290 8.73 2.59 -13.99
CA SER A 290 8.76 3.93 -13.38
C SER A 290 10.00 4.06 -12.50
N ILE A 291 11.11 4.51 -13.08
CA ILE A 291 12.43 4.46 -12.45
C ILE A 291 12.81 5.84 -11.91
N LEU A 292 13.09 5.95 -10.61
CA LEU A 292 13.79 7.09 -10.01
C LEU A 292 15.29 6.81 -9.96
N THR A 293 16.13 7.78 -10.34
CA THR A 293 17.59 7.63 -10.26
C THR A 293 18.31 8.88 -9.81
N ARG A 294 19.39 8.70 -9.02
CA ARG A 294 20.29 9.78 -8.59
C ARG A 294 21.56 9.85 -9.42
N LYS A 295 21.79 8.90 -10.33
CA LYS A 295 23.05 8.76 -11.11
C LYS A 295 24.31 8.82 -10.24
N SER A 296 24.28 8.17 -9.08
CA SER A 296 25.34 8.28 -8.08
C SER A 296 26.62 7.52 -8.44
N GLY A 297 26.62 6.71 -9.51
CA GLY A 297 27.81 6.00 -9.97
C GLY A 297 28.05 4.67 -9.25
N LYS A 298 26.98 4.02 -8.76
CA LYS A 298 27.01 2.72 -8.06
C LYS A 298 27.95 2.71 -6.85
N ILE A 299 27.90 3.76 -6.06
CA ILE A 299 28.75 3.94 -4.88
C ILE A 299 28.00 3.58 -3.58
N PRO A 300 28.71 3.09 -2.54
CA PRO A 300 28.12 2.86 -1.22
C PRO A 300 27.49 4.12 -0.60
N ALA A 301 26.56 3.88 0.33
CA ALA A 301 26.14 4.94 1.24
C ALA A 301 27.31 5.38 2.14
N ASP A 302 27.46 6.68 2.31
CA ASP A 302 28.40 7.29 3.24
C ASP A 302 27.77 7.33 4.65
N TYR A 303 28.25 6.42 5.50
CA TYR A 303 27.87 6.27 6.90
C TYR A 303 28.72 7.10 7.88
N THR A 304 29.61 7.98 7.38
CA THR A 304 30.47 8.80 8.27
C THR A 304 29.68 9.78 9.13
N SER A 305 28.46 10.12 8.72
CA SER A 305 27.54 11.00 9.47
C SER A 305 26.09 10.62 9.14
N LYS A 306 25.23 10.63 10.17
CA LYS A 306 23.81 10.28 10.04
C LYS A 306 23.04 11.34 9.23
N GLU A 307 23.52 12.59 9.27
CA GLU A 307 22.99 13.74 8.57
C GLU A 307 23.13 13.62 7.05
N LYS A 308 24.13 12.88 6.57
CA LYS A 308 24.34 12.70 5.12
C LYS A 308 23.39 11.68 4.51
N LEU A 309 22.95 10.67 5.26
CA LEU A 309 22.15 9.56 4.75
C LEU A 309 20.84 9.99 4.07
N PRO A 310 20.03 10.91 4.62
CA PRO A 310 18.83 11.38 3.92
C PRO A 310 19.15 12.09 2.60
N HIS A 311 20.22 12.88 2.51
CA HIS A 311 20.59 13.59 1.28
C HIS A 311 21.11 12.69 0.15
N GLN A 312 21.54 11.48 0.53
CA GLN A 312 21.97 10.42 -0.37
C GLN A 312 20.81 9.59 -0.94
N ALA A 313 19.59 9.76 -0.39
CA ALA A 313 18.43 8.99 -0.78
C ALA A 313 17.84 9.41 -2.13
N ALA A 314 17.10 8.52 -2.77
CA ALA A 314 16.13 8.93 -3.80
C ALA A 314 14.89 9.53 -3.14
N LEU A 315 14.41 8.89 -2.07
CA LEU A 315 13.23 9.30 -1.31
C LEU A 315 13.52 9.29 0.19
N SER A 316 13.22 10.39 0.87
CA SER A 316 13.36 10.57 2.31
C SER A 316 11.99 10.79 2.95
N LEU A 317 11.60 9.83 3.79
CA LEU A 317 10.33 9.83 4.51
C LEU A 317 10.54 10.31 5.95
N TYR A 318 10.20 11.56 6.18
CA TYR A 318 10.26 12.20 7.51
C TYR A 318 8.91 12.17 8.25
N GLY A 319 7.83 11.80 7.55
CA GLY A 319 6.48 11.74 8.06
C GLY A 319 5.90 10.33 8.11
N SER A 320 4.69 10.25 8.66
CA SER A 320 3.87 9.03 8.80
C SER A 320 2.84 8.88 7.67
N ASN A 321 2.24 7.69 7.57
CA ASN A 321 1.14 7.32 6.65
C ASN A 321 1.40 7.53 5.15
N ASN A 322 2.65 7.63 4.72
CA ASN A 322 2.96 7.69 3.29
C ASN A 322 2.72 6.32 2.64
N ILE A 323 2.22 6.35 1.41
CA ILE A 323 1.98 5.16 0.58
C ILE A 323 2.85 5.26 -0.67
N ILE A 324 3.81 4.34 -0.84
CA ILE A 324 4.71 4.33 -1.99
C ILE A 324 4.60 2.99 -2.69
N GLU A 325 4.21 2.98 -3.96
CA GLU A 325 3.86 1.74 -4.66
C GLU A 325 4.39 1.71 -6.10
N ASP A 326 4.77 0.53 -6.58
CA ASP A 326 4.95 0.26 -8.01
C ASP A 326 5.98 1.20 -8.68
N ILE A 327 7.18 1.30 -8.10
CA ILE A 327 8.31 2.08 -8.65
C ILE A 327 9.63 1.32 -8.56
N SER A 328 10.58 1.70 -9.41
CA SER A 328 11.98 1.26 -9.33
C SER A 328 12.88 2.41 -8.84
N ILE A 329 13.93 2.09 -8.09
CA ILE A 329 14.94 3.06 -7.63
C ILE A 329 16.32 2.54 -7.99
N ASN A 330 17.03 3.27 -8.85
CA ASN A 330 18.27 2.79 -9.45
C ASN A 330 19.42 3.78 -9.28
N ASP A 331 20.64 3.25 -9.10
CA ASP A 331 21.88 4.04 -9.08
C ASP A 331 21.86 5.19 -8.06
N CYS A 332 21.53 4.84 -6.81
CA CYS A 332 21.43 5.76 -5.68
C CYS A 332 22.32 5.31 -4.53
N GLN A 333 22.86 6.22 -3.75
CA GLN A 333 23.59 5.84 -2.53
C GLN A 333 22.65 5.25 -1.48
N VAL A 334 21.46 5.85 -1.31
CA VAL A 334 20.37 5.30 -0.50
C VAL A 334 19.12 5.21 -1.38
N GLY A 335 18.39 4.10 -1.32
CA GLY A 335 17.12 3.95 -2.03
C GLY A 335 16.04 4.79 -1.37
N ILE A 336 15.55 4.30 -0.23
CA ILE A 336 14.57 4.99 0.62
C ILE A 336 15.16 5.18 2.01
N TYR A 337 15.18 6.44 2.48
CA TYR A 337 15.49 6.82 3.85
C TYR A 337 14.20 7.01 4.65
N ILE A 338 14.17 6.54 5.90
CA ILE A 338 13.03 6.65 6.81
C ILE A 338 13.50 7.11 8.19
N GLY A 339 13.03 8.26 8.64
CA GLY A 339 13.27 8.73 10.00
C GLY A 339 13.55 10.22 10.12
N GLN A 340 14.64 10.58 10.80
CA GLN A 340 14.90 11.97 11.19
C GLN A 340 15.21 12.87 9.99
N ASP A 341 14.50 13.98 9.88
CA ASP A 341 14.88 15.12 9.06
C ASP A 341 16.05 15.87 9.74
N PRO A 342 17.25 15.89 9.14
CA PRO A 342 18.42 16.51 9.76
C PRO A 342 18.34 18.04 9.81
N SER A 343 17.40 18.65 9.07
CA SER A 343 17.21 20.11 9.05
C SER A 343 16.44 20.64 10.26
N THR A 344 15.86 19.75 11.07
CA THR A 344 15.06 20.10 12.25
C THR A 344 15.66 19.50 13.52
N THR A 345 15.52 20.23 14.62
CA THR A 345 15.86 19.73 15.95
C THR A 345 14.73 18.94 16.59
N GLU A 346 13.53 18.98 16.01
CA GLU A 346 12.38 18.26 16.52
C GLU A 346 12.41 16.79 16.04
N PRO A 347 12.07 15.83 16.91
CA PRO A 347 12.20 14.42 16.57
C PRO A 347 11.09 14.00 15.58
N SER A 348 11.50 13.51 14.42
CA SER A 348 10.61 13.03 13.35
C SER A 348 9.96 11.70 13.75
N SER A 349 8.70 11.53 13.37
CA SER A 349 7.93 10.30 13.53
C SER A 349 7.53 9.76 12.16
N ALA A 350 8.31 8.79 11.67
CA ALA A 350 8.09 8.14 10.38
C ALA A 350 7.45 6.77 10.58
N SER A 351 6.14 6.78 10.85
CA SER A 351 5.37 5.61 11.26
C SER A 351 4.23 5.29 10.31
N MET A 352 3.77 4.04 10.29
CA MET A 352 2.59 3.60 9.52
C MET A 352 2.68 3.83 8.01
N ASN A 353 3.88 4.02 7.48
CA ASN A 353 4.10 4.07 6.05
C ASN A 353 3.84 2.69 5.44
N ARG A 354 3.27 2.65 4.24
CA ARG A 354 3.00 1.42 3.48
C ARG A 354 3.73 1.49 2.17
N ILE A 355 4.72 0.63 1.99
CA ILE A 355 5.56 0.65 0.81
C ILE A 355 5.49 -0.73 0.17
N LYS A 356 5.11 -0.80 -1.10
CA LYS A 356 4.93 -2.09 -1.76
C LYS A 356 5.39 -2.11 -3.21
N ASN A 357 5.75 -3.29 -3.72
CA ASN A 357 6.12 -3.50 -5.11
C ASN A 357 7.26 -2.57 -5.53
N ILE A 358 8.39 -2.68 -4.83
CA ILE A 358 9.56 -1.82 -5.08
C ILE A 358 10.71 -2.66 -5.63
N TRP A 359 11.32 -2.15 -6.69
CA TRP A 359 12.55 -2.70 -7.27
C TRP A 359 13.70 -1.74 -7.02
N MET A 360 14.84 -2.25 -6.61
CA MET A 360 16.04 -1.46 -6.41
C MET A 360 17.24 -2.14 -7.03
N GLU A 361 17.99 -1.39 -7.83
CA GLU A 361 19.20 -1.91 -8.46
C GLU A 361 20.34 -0.89 -8.37
N TYR A 362 21.54 -1.39 -8.04
CA TYR A 362 22.72 -0.56 -7.86
C TYR A 362 22.52 0.53 -6.81
N VAL A 363 21.96 0.15 -5.66
CA VAL A 363 21.79 1.05 -4.52
C VAL A 363 22.83 0.78 -3.45
N GLY A 364 23.50 1.80 -2.90
CA GLY A 364 24.43 1.62 -1.78
C GLY A 364 23.71 0.93 -0.61
N THR A 365 22.66 1.57 -0.11
CA THR A 365 21.73 0.97 0.87
C THR A 365 20.30 1.04 0.36
N GLY A 366 19.58 -0.08 0.32
CA GLY A 366 18.20 -0.11 -0.19
C GLY A 366 17.23 0.66 0.70
N LEU A 367 17.01 0.17 1.92
CA LEU A 367 16.21 0.82 2.96
C LEU A 367 17.12 1.26 4.10
N GLN A 368 17.18 2.55 4.39
CA GLN A 368 17.95 3.12 5.50
C GLN A 368 17.01 3.73 6.54
N PHE A 369 17.12 3.28 7.79
CA PHE A 369 16.37 3.88 8.90
C PHE A 369 17.31 4.64 9.83
N THR A 370 16.84 5.76 10.35
CA THR A 370 17.51 6.53 11.40
C THR A 370 16.44 7.25 12.20
N HIS A 371 15.97 6.64 13.28
CA HIS A 371 14.79 7.15 13.98
C HIS A 371 15.08 8.47 14.71
N GLY A 372 14.13 9.41 14.63
CA GLY A 372 14.04 10.55 15.53
C GLY A 372 13.27 10.16 16.79
N ALA A 373 11.96 10.44 16.79
CA ALA A 373 11.02 10.01 17.82
C ALA A 373 10.76 8.51 17.72
N GLY A 374 10.60 8.00 16.49
CA GLY A 374 10.39 6.58 16.22
C GLY A 374 10.00 6.29 14.78
N ASN A 375 10.37 5.09 14.34
CA ASN A 375 10.01 4.53 13.06
C ASN A 375 9.15 3.29 13.33
N HIS A 376 7.83 3.48 13.46
CA HIS A 376 6.94 2.46 14.01
C HIS A 376 5.89 1.95 13.02
N TYR A 377 5.55 0.67 13.09
CA TYR A 377 4.40 0.09 12.38
C TYR A 377 4.41 0.31 10.86
N ASN A 378 5.59 0.50 10.26
CA ASN A 378 5.70 0.60 8.81
C ASN A 378 5.55 -0.81 8.21
N ILE A 379 4.91 -0.88 7.03
CA ILE A 379 4.67 -2.12 6.30
C ILE A 379 5.41 -2.04 4.96
N PHE A 380 6.29 -3.01 4.73
CA PHE A 380 7.05 -3.18 3.51
C PHE A 380 6.66 -4.50 2.89
N ASP A 381 6.21 -4.50 1.63
CA ASP A 381 5.75 -5.72 0.97
C ASP A 381 6.26 -5.83 -0.47
N ASN A 382 6.71 -7.01 -0.86
CA ASN A 382 7.18 -7.32 -2.21
C ASN A 382 8.31 -6.39 -2.68
N PHE A 383 9.48 -6.56 -2.07
CA PHE A 383 10.70 -5.82 -2.41
C PHE A 383 11.67 -6.73 -3.16
N HIS A 384 12.32 -6.18 -4.19
CA HIS A 384 13.43 -6.82 -4.85
C HIS A 384 14.63 -5.87 -4.91
N ILE A 385 15.66 -6.15 -4.11
CA ILE A 385 16.86 -5.33 -4.00
C ILE A 385 18.06 -6.14 -4.51
N ILE A 386 18.73 -5.66 -5.56
CA ILE A 386 19.86 -6.35 -6.17
C ILE A 386 21.04 -5.39 -6.40
N HIS A 387 22.26 -5.92 -6.32
CA HIS A 387 23.49 -5.14 -6.45
C HIS A 387 23.55 -4.00 -5.42
N ALA A 388 23.54 -4.35 -4.14
CA ALA A 388 23.61 -3.39 -3.04
C ALA A 388 24.84 -3.60 -2.15
N GLN A 389 25.18 -2.63 -1.32
CA GLN A 389 26.09 -2.87 -0.20
C GLN A 389 25.28 -3.43 0.98
N ILE A 390 24.16 -2.79 1.32
CA ILE A 390 23.25 -3.23 2.39
C ILE A 390 21.81 -3.16 1.87
N CYS A 391 21.03 -4.24 1.93
CA CYS A 391 19.66 -4.16 1.41
C CYS A 391 18.73 -3.43 2.39
N VAL A 392 18.72 -3.81 3.67
CA VAL A 392 17.94 -3.15 4.71
C VAL A 392 18.84 -2.87 5.91
N ASP A 393 18.96 -1.61 6.28
CA ASP A 393 19.63 -1.17 7.49
C ASP A 393 18.64 -0.48 8.42
N LEU A 394 18.25 -1.19 9.46
CA LEU A 394 17.57 -0.59 10.60
C LEU A 394 18.65 0.06 11.45
N GLY A 395 18.98 1.32 11.14
CA GLY A 395 20.13 2.01 11.70
C GLY A 395 19.88 2.66 13.06
N VAL A 396 20.96 3.12 13.68
CA VAL A 396 20.97 3.78 14.99
C VAL A 396 20.18 5.09 15.02
N GLY A 397 19.64 5.44 16.18
CA GLY A 397 18.83 6.65 16.37
C GLY A 397 19.59 7.96 16.18
N TYR A 398 18.89 9.02 15.80
CA TYR A 398 19.48 10.36 15.65
C TYR A 398 19.73 11.03 17.01
N PHE A 399 18.69 11.09 17.86
CA PHE A 399 18.74 11.78 19.16
C PHE A 399 18.92 10.87 20.36
N MET A 400 18.53 9.59 20.25
CA MET A 400 18.53 8.65 21.37
C MET A 400 19.07 7.31 20.90
N ASN A 401 19.96 6.70 21.69
CA ASN A 401 20.35 5.31 21.52
C ASN A 401 19.28 4.42 22.18
N LYS A 402 18.10 4.32 21.56
CA LYS A 402 16.95 3.54 22.04
C LYS A 402 16.41 2.71 20.90
N PHE A 403 15.82 1.55 21.21
CA PHE A 403 15.26 0.64 20.20
C PHE A 403 13.96 1.14 19.56
N ASN A 404 14.04 2.20 18.75
CA ASN A 404 12.87 2.91 18.21
C ASN A 404 12.66 2.71 16.70
N ASN A 405 13.40 1.78 16.08
CA ASN A 405 12.92 1.09 14.88
C ASN A 405 12.07 -0.10 15.31
N ASN A 406 10.76 0.13 15.53
CA ASN A 406 9.93 -0.78 16.31
C ASN A 406 8.66 -1.26 15.58
N ARG A 407 8.30 -2.54 15.71
CA ARG A 407 7.04 -3.12 15.17
C ARG A 407 6.84 -2.92 13.66
N ASN A 408 7.90 -2.82 12.88
CA ASN A 408 7.80 -2.78 11.43
C ASN A 408 7.62 -4.20 10.87
N THR A 409 6.94 -4.32 9.74
CA THR A 409 6.68 -5.58 9.06
C THR A 409 7.31 -5.58 7.67
N PHE A 410 8.15 -6.56 7.38
CA PHE A 410 8.84 -6.77 6.10
C PHE A 410 8.38 -8.09 5.50
N ASN A 411 7.63 -8.03 4.40
CA ASN A 411 7.05 -9.20 3.75
C ASN A 411 7.62 -9.35 2.34
N ASN A 412 7.91 -10.59 1.94
CA ASN A 412 8.22 -10.95 0.56
C ASN A 412 9.43 -10.19 0.00
N PHE A 413 10.55 -10.17 0.73
CA PHE A 413 11.79 -9.56 0.27
C PHE A 413 12.64 -10.55 -0.51
N ARG A 414 13.17 -10.11 -1.65
CA ARG A 414 14.21 -10.82 -2.41
C ARG A 414 15.44 -9.93 -2.48
N VAL A 415 16.55 -10.43 -1.96
CA VAL A 415 17.83 -9.72 -1.97
C VAL A 415 18.88 -10.53 -2.73
N ALA A 416 19.68 -9.88 -3.57
CA ALA A 416 20.70 -10.59 -4.32
C ALA A 416 21.96 -9.75 -4.54
N ARG A 417 23.12 -10.42 -4.61
CA ARG A 417 24.42 -9.79 -4.89
C ARG A 417 24.66 -8.57 -3.99
N THR A 418 24.59 -8.78 -2.68
CA THR A 418 24.82 -7.74 -1.67
C THR A 418 25.89 -8.18 -0.66
N TRP A 419 26.51 -7.23 0.03
CA TRP A 419 27.37 -7.55 1.18
C TRP A 419 26.51 -7.98 2.36
N ILE A 420 25.48 -7.21 2.69
CA ILE A 420 24.59 -7.48 3.81
C ILE A 420 23.13 -7.49 3.34
N GLY A 421 22.39 -8.55 3.65
CA GLY A 421 20.94 -8.58 3.41
C GLY A 421 20.21 -7.65 4.38
N PHE A 422 20.21 -8.02 5.66
CA PHE A 422 19.54 -7.29 6.72
C PHE A 422 20.51 -6.96 7.84
N LEU A 423 20.68 -5.66 8.11
CA LEU A 423 21.47 -5.12 9.21
C LEU A 423 20.53 -4.49 10.24
N LEU A 424 20.54 -5.00 11.48
CA LEU A 424 19.65 -4.57 12.55
C LEU A 424 20.50 -3.96 13.69
N ARG A 425 20.34 -2.65 13.88
CA ARG A 425 21.02 -1.82 14.87
C ARG A 425 19.97 -0.98 15.61
N GLU A 426 19.92 -1.11 16.94
CA GLU A 426 18.92 -0.47 17.80
C GLU A 426 17.46 -0.72 17.35
N THR A 427 17.07 -1.99 17.19
CA THR A 427 15.71 -2.38 16.74
C THR A 427 14.88 -3.12 17.79
N ASP A 428 13.56 -3.06 17.71
CA ASP A 428 12.66 -3.81 18.62
C ASP A 428 11.43 -4.39 17.90
N GLY A 429 11.13 -5.67 18.11
CA GLY A 429 9.83 -6.22 17.76
C GLY A 429 9.45 -6.17 16.28
N ASN A 430 10.41 -6.17 15.35
CA ASN A 430 10.13 -6.18 13.91
C ASN A 430 9.85 -7.60 13.40
N PHE A 431 9.02 -7.71 12.37
CA PHE A 431 8.64 -8.98 11.75
C PHE A 431 9.14 -9.05 10.31
N PHE A 432 9.90 -10.08 9.98
CA PHE A 432 10.43 -10.36 8.65
C PHE A 432 9.85 -11.68 8.17
N ASN A 433 8.92 -11.64 7.22
CA ASN A 433 8.22 -12.82 6.71
C ASN A 433 8.56 -13.06 5.24
N ASN A 434 8.84 -14.31 4.88
CA ASN A 434 9.09 -14.72 3.48
C ASN A 434 10.25 -13.92 2.85
N ILE A 435 11.41 -13.90 3.52
CA ILE A 435 12.59 -13.20 3.01
C ILE A 435 13.57 -14.20 2.37
N TYR A 436 14.13 -13.85 1.22
CA TYR A 436 15.02 -14.72 0.48
C TYR A 436 16.26 -13.97 0.01
N ALA A 437 17.44 -14.55 0.24
CA ALA A 437 18.71 -14.07 -0.29
C ALA A 437 19.30 -15.03 -1.31
N GLU A 438 19.83 -14.50 -2.40
CA GLU A 438 20.45 -15.30 -3.46
C GLU A 438 21.81 -14.72 -3.86
N THR A 439 22.80 -15.58 -4.11
CA THR A 439 24.09 -15.18 -4.71
C THR A 439 24.79 -14.03 -3.98
N LEU A 440 24.73 -14.00 -2.64
CA LEU A 440 25.48 -12.99 -1.89
C LEU A 440 26.96 -13.10 -2.26
N GLN A 441 27.51 -14.32 -2.32
CA GLN A 441 28.89 -14.59 -2.73
C GLN A 441 29.25 -14.14 -4.16
N GLY A 442 28.29 -13.91 -5.06
CA GLY A 442 28.55 -13.51 -6.45
C GLY A 442 29.17 -12.11 -6.60
N ASP A 443 29.89 -11.90 -7.69
CA ASP A 443 30.37 -10.58 -8.10
C ASP A 443 29.16 -9.67 -8.41
N GLY A 444 29.18 -8.44 -7.89
CA GLY A 444 28.12 -7.45 -8.16
C GLY A 444 27.60 -6.67 -6.96
N ALA A 445 28.03 -6.99 -5.73
CA ALA A 445 27.76 -6.13 -4.57
C ALA A 445 28.43 -4.76 -4.73
N ILE A 446 27.76 -3.70 -4.27
CA ILE A 446 28.30 -2.35 -4.38
C ILE A 446 29.42 -2.12 -3.36
N GLY A 447 30.53 -1.57 -3.87
CA GLY A 447 31.69 -1.17 -3.08
C GLY A 447 32.32 -2.29 -2.25
N ASN A 448 33.05 -1.89 -1.21
CA ASN A 448 33.69 -2.80 -0.27
C ASN A 448 32.73 -3.21 0.86
N ALA A 449 33.11 -4.22 1.64
CA ALA A 449 32.39 -4.57 2.86
C ALA A 449 32.21 -3.34 3.78
N PRO A 450 31.06 -3.15 4.46
CA PRO A 450 30.87 -2.04 5.38
C PRO A 450 31.91 -2.08 6.51
N SER A 451 32.61 -0.95 6.73
CA SER A 451 33.77 -0.88 7.64
C SER A 451 33.40 -0.87 9.13
N PHE A 452 32.13 -0.68 9.46
CA PHE A 452 31.61 -0.63 10.83
C PHE A 452 31.02 -1.96 11.31
N LEU A 453 31.19 -3.04 10.53
CA LEU A 453 30.79 -4.37 10.97
C LEU A 453 31.75 -4.91 12.03
N PRO A 454 31.28 -5.82 12.91
CA PRO A 454 32.15 -6.59 13.79
C PRO A 454 33.29 -7.26 13.02
N SER A 455 34.45 -7.38 13.65
CA SER A 455 35.68 -7.94 13.05
C SER A 455 35.48 -9.35 12.46
N GLU A 456 34.56 -10.11 13.05
CA GLU A 456 34.14 -11.47 12.68
C GLU A 456 33.45 -11.52 11.31
N LEU A 457 32.86 -10.39 10.90
CA LEU A 457 32.19 -10.22 9.61
C LEU A 457 33.04 -9.45 8.61
N ASN A 458 34.29 -9.11 8.95
CA ASN A 458 35.12 -8.30 8.07
C ASN A 458 35.39 -9.02 6.74
N GLY A 459 35.05 -8.34 5.64
CA GLY A 459 35.14 -8.90 4.29
C GLY A 459 34.17 -10.05 4.03
N LYS A 460 33.15 -10.24 4.89
CA LYS A 460 32.20 -11.34 4.78
C LYS A 460 30.82 -10.93 4.31
N LYS A 461 30.28 -11.69 3.37
CA LYS A 461 28.92 -11.50 2.84
C LYS A 461 27.92 -12.26 3.69
N THR A 462 27.00 -11.52 4.31
CA THR A 462 26.16 -12.01 5.40
C THR A 462 24.69 -11.73 5.11
N PHE A 463 23.83 -12.75 5.26
CA PHE A 463 22.40 -12.55 5.03
C PHE A 463 21.76 -11.73 6.15
N ILE A 464 21.82 -12.18 7.41
CA ILE A 464 21.22 -11.49 8.55
C ILE A 464 22.29 -11.13 9.58
N VAL A 465 22.36 -9.84 9.94
CA VAL A 465 23.23 -9.29 10.99
C VAL A 465 22.37 -8.55 12.02
N ALA A 466 22.23 -9.10 13.22
CA ALA A 466 21.52 -8.46 14.33
C ALA A 466 22.50 -8.07 15.44
N LEU A 467 22.94 -6.81 15.44
CA LEU A 467 23.97 -6.28 16.34
C LEU A 467 23.40 -5.79 17.67
N ASP A 468 22.39 -4.95 17.60
CA ASP A 468 21.71 -4.47 18.79
C ASP A 468 20.24 -4.41 18.46
N GLY A 469 19.46 -5.26 19.09
CA GLY A 469 18.06 -5.37 18.75
C GLY A 469 17.40 -6.50 19.50
N GLN A 470 16.14 -6.29 19.84
CA GLN A 470 15.38 -7.19 20.67
C GLN A 470 14.07 -7.63 20.03
N TYR A 471 13.65 -8.85 20.31
CA TYR A 471 12.33 -9.38 19.91
C TYR A 471 12.02 -9.35 18.41
N ASN A 472 13.03 -9.24 17.53
CA ASN A 472 12.81 -9.30 16.10
C ASN A 472 12.52 -10.75 15.69
N THR A 473 11.58 -10.96 14.77
CA THR A 473 11.17 -12.29 14.31
C THR A 473 11.42 -12.42 12.82
N PHE A 474 12.23 -13.40 12.43
CA PHE A 474 12.41 -13.85 11.07
C PHE A 474 11.63 -15.15 10.88
N ASN A 475 10.70 -15.16 9.94
CA ASN A 475 9.81 -16.27 9.66
C ASN A 475 9.84 -16.60 8.17
N ASN A 476 9.94 -17.89 7.83
CA ASN A 476 10.03 -18.37 6.45
C ASN A 476 11.13 -17.65 5.67
N TYR A 477 12.38 -17.81 6.11
CA TYR A 477 13.51 -17.13 5.50
C TYR A 477 14.42 -18.14 4.81
N GLY A 478 15.09 -17.74 3.73
CA GLY A 478 16.04 -18.62 3.08
C GLY A 478 17.20 -17.89 2.44
N ALA A 479 18.32 -18.60 2.28
CA ALA A 479 19.45 -18.07 1.55
C ALA A 479 20.16 -19.14 0.72
N GLU A 480 20.76 -18.69 -0.38
CA GLU A 480 21.59 -19.45 -1.29
C GLU A 480 22.91 -18.70 -1.54
N ALA A 481 24.02 -19.42 -1.57
CA ALA A 481 25.37 -18.89 -1.83
C ALA A 481 25.74 -17.70 -0.93
N VAL A 482 25.75 -17.92 0.39
CA VAL A 482 26.10 -16.91 1.42
C VAL A 482 27.25 -17.42 2.28
N GLU A 483 28.18 -16.54 2.70
CA GLU A 483 29.26 -16.96 3.63
C GLU A 483 28.72 -17.11 5.05
N TRP A 484 27.95 -16.12 5.50
CA TRP A 484 27.25 -16.16 6.78
C TRP A 484 25.75 -16.07 6.54
N TYR A 485 25.03 -17.04 7.12
CA TYR A 485 23.58 -17.04 7.11
C TYR A 485 23.04 -16.09 8.19
N ILE A 486 23.50 -16.25 9.43
CA ILE A 486 23.06 -15.42 10.55
C ILE A 486 24.25 -15.08 11.45
N TYR A 487 24.37 -13.80 11.77
CA TYR A 487 25.15 -13.30 12.89
C TYR A 487 24.20 -12.54 13.84
N SER A 488 24.07 -12.97 15.08
CA SER A 488 23.21 -12.27 16.06
C SER A 488 23.84 -12.20 17.43
N VAL A 489 23.97 -10.97 17.94
CA VAL A 489 24.29 -10.63 19.34
C VAL A 489 23.11 -9.93 20.04
N GLY A 490 22.03 -9.66 19.30
CA GLY A 490 20.78 -9.08 19.82
C GLY A 490 20.02 -10.01 20.75
N PHE A 491 19.18 -9.43 21.62
CA PHE A 491 18.50 -10.12 22.70
C PHE A 491 17.15 -10.71 22.25
N ARG A 492 16.92 -12.01 22.44
CA ARG A 492 15.61 -12.66 22.18
C ARG A 492 15.07 -12.48 20.77
N ASN A 493 15.94 -12.41 19.76
CA ASN A 493 15.50 -12.54 18.37
C ASN A 493 15.02 -13.97 18.09
N SER A 494 14.06 -14.12 17.18
CA SER A 494 13.44 -15.40 16.81
C SER A 494 13.69 -15.66 15.32
N PHE A 495 14.14 -16.86 14.99
CA PHE A 495 14.42 -17.28 13.61
C PHE A 495 13.70 -18.60 13.35
N VAL A 496 12.64 -18.59 12.55
CA VAL A 496 11.69 -19.70 12.37
C VAL A 496 11.55 -20.05 10.90
N ASN A 497 11.50 -21.36 10.59
CA ASN A 497 11.36 -21.91 9.24
C ASN A 497 12.47 -21.47 8.27
N GLY A 498 13.72 -21.53 8.73
CA GLY A 498 14.90 -21.20 7.91
C GLY A 498 15.22 -22.28 6.86
N MET A 499 15.53 -21.88 5.64
CA MET A 499 16.05 -22.73 4.56
C MET A 499 17.43 -22.23 4.11
N THR A 500 18.47 -23.02 4.36
CA THR A 500 19.77 -22.83 3.71
C THR A 500 19.86 -23.82 2.57
N LYS A 501 20.07 -23.32 1.35
CA LYS A 501 20.43 -24.18 0.22
C LYS A 501 21.95 -24.26 0.18
N ASP A 502 22.45 -25.40 0.63
CA ASP A 502 23.86 -25.78 0.56
C ASP A 502 24.14 -26.19 -0.89
N ASP A 503 24.62 -25.25 -1.71
CA ASP A 503 25.32 -25.63 -2.93
C ASP A 503 26.72 -26.12 -2.52
N SER A 504 27.33 -27.00 -3.33
CA SER A 504 28.56 -27.74 -2.95
C SER A 504 29.80 -26.86 -2.70
N VAL A 505 29.65 -25.54 -2.64
CA VAL A 505 30.71 -24.53 -2.62
C VAL A 505 30.60 -23.56 -1.44
N ALA A 506 29.43 -23.42 -0.79
CA ALA A 506 29.21 -22.42 0.26
C ALA A 506 28.64 -23.01 1.55
N THR A 507 29.51 -23.43 2.48
CA THR A 507 29.10 -23.80 3.85
C THR A 507 28.56 -22.57 4.59
N SER A 508 27.24 -22.39 4.58
CA SER A 508 26.59 -21.26 5.25
C SER A 508 26.75 -21.36 6.78
N LYS A 509 27.32 -20.33 7.42
CA LYS A 509 27.59 -20.34 8.87
C LYS A 509 26.56 -19.56 9.69
N VAL A 510 26.34 -19.98 10.93
CA VAL A 510 25.51 -19.28 11.93
C VAL A 510 26.33 -19.01 13.19
N MET A 511 26.27 -17.79 13.73
CA MET A 511 27.00 -17.39 14.94
C MET A 511 26.13 -16.59 15.91
N PHE A 512 26.19 -17.00 17.19
CA PHE A 512 25.62 -16.30 18.33
C PHE A 512 26.73 -16.06 19.37
N PRO A 513 27.56 -15.01 19.20
CA PRO A 513 28.80 -14.87 19.96
C PRO A 513 28.58 -14.51 21.43
N ASN A 514 27.40 -13.99 21.80
CA ASN A 514 27.08 -13.65 23.19
C ASN A 514 26.23 -14.76 23.84
N PRO A 515 26.80 -15.62 24.70
CA PRO A 515 26.08 -16.72 25.32
C PRO A 515 24.95 -16.27 26.26
N SER A 516 25.00 -15.03 26.78
CA SER A 516 23.93 -14.45 27.61
C SER A 516 22.74 -13.89 26.79
N ARG A 517 22.87 -13.80 25.46
CA ARG A 517 21.88 -13.23 24.55
C ARG A 517 21.57 -14.20 23.41
N GLN A 518 21.29 -15.45 23.76
CA GLN A 518 20.84 -16.45 22.79
C GLN A 518 19.49 -16.04 22.17
N PRO A 519 19.21 -16.45 20.91
CA PRO A 519 17.91 -16.24 20.30
C PRO A 519 16.81 -16.91 21.13
N LEU A 520 15.61 -16.33 21.11
CA LEU A 520 14.44 -16.88 21.79
C LEU A 520 14.04 -18.22 21.16
N ASN A 521 14.08 -18.29 19.82
CA ASN A 521 13.85 -19.50 19.05
C ASN A 521 14.80 -19.53 17.83
N TYR A 522 15.32 -20.71 17.51
CA TYR A 522 16.02 -20.97 16.24
C TYR A 522 15.55 -22.33 15.68
N ILE A 523 14.81 -22.31 14.57
CA ILE A 523 14.25 -23.48 13.89
C ILE A 523 14.60 -23.38 12.39
N ALA A 524 15.51 -24.21 11.92
CA ALA A 524 15.90 -24.31 10.51
C ALA A 524 15.72 -25.75 9.99
N ASN A 525 15.18 -25.90 8.78
CA ASN A 525 14.76 -27.19 8.20
C ASN A 525 15.83 -27.83 7.28
N SER A 526 17.07 -27.32 7.25
CA SER A 526 18.09 -27.72 6.26
C SER A 526 19.24 -28.53 6.87
N THR A 527 19.70 -29.51 6.08
CA THR A 527 20.75 -30.50 6.36
C THR A 527 22.13 -29.85 6.25
N MET A 528 22.91 -29.84 7.34
CA MET A 528 24.31 -29.40 7.33
C MET A 528 25.25 -30.61 7.21
N ILE A 529 26.23 -30.58 6.29
CA ILE A 529 27.27 -31.62 6.15
C ILE A 529 28.66 -31.07 6.57
N ALA A 530 29.53 -32.01 6.96
CA ALA A 530 30.55 -31.96 8.00
C ALA A 530 31.68 -30.92 7.88
N GLY A 531 31.95 -30.27 9.02
CA GLY A 531 33.15 -29.46 9.28
C GLY A 531 33.00 -28.56 10.51
N LEU A 532 31.84 -27.93 10.66
CA LEU A 532 31.36 -27.21 11.87
C LEU A 532 29.84 -27.16 11.77
N VAL A 533 29.11 -27.88 12.62
CA VAL A 533 27.65 -28.08 12.41
C VAL A 533 26.90 -28.14 13.74
N TYR A 534 26.02 -27.16 13.95
CA TYR A 534 24.94 -27.20 14.93
C TYR A 534 23.97 -28.34 14.57
N GLN A 535 23.83 -29.33 15.46
CA GLN A 535 22.82 -30.38 15.33
C GLN A 535 21.49 -29.90 15.93
N PRO A 536 20.41 -29.77 15.14
CA PRO A 536 19.07 -29.71 15.68
C PRO A 536 18.67 -31.14 16.08
N GLN A 537 19.13 -31.58 17.25
CA GLN A 537 18.36 -32.53 18.03
C GLN A 537 17.82 -31.79 19.25
N ALA A 538 16.49 -31.70 19.28
CA ALA A 538 15.65 -31.36 20.42
C ALA A 538 16.38 -31.13 21.76
N GLY A 539 16.29 -29.91 22.28
CA GLY A 539 16.42 -29.59 23.70
C GLY A 539 17.50 -30.34 24.47
N ILE A 540 18.76 -29.96 24.30
CA ILE A 540 19.72 -30.11 25.39
C ILE A 540 19.54 -28.89 26.30
N PHE A 541 18.78 -29.09 27.37
CA PHE A 541 18.86 -28.21 28.54
C PHE A 541 20.30 -28.28 29.04
N TYR A 542 21.00 -27.15 29.07
CA TYR A 542 22.18 -27.02 29.91
C TYR A 542 21.72 -26.95 31.36
N GLU A 543 22.40 -27.66 32.26
CA GLU A 543 22.27 -27.44 33.70
C GLU A 543 22.46 -25.94 33.97
N GLY A 544 21.39 -25.28 34.43
CA GLY A 544 21.38 -23.85 34.78
C GLY A 544 20.45 -22.95 33.95
N SER A 545 19.75 -23.42 32.92
CA SER A 545 18.79 -22.58 32.18
C SER A 545 17.36 -22.65 32.74
N ASN A 546 16.86 -21.58 33.36
CA ASN A 546 15.47 -21.43 33.83
C ASN A 546 14.48 -21.00 32.71
N GLY A 547 14.78 -21.31 31.44
CA GLY A 547 13.99 -20.86 30.30
C GLY A 547 12.85 -21.81 29.97
N ILE A 548 11.63 -21.44 30.37
CA ILE A 548 10.38 -22.12 29.98
C ILE A 548 10.12 -21.82 28.49
N GLY A 549 10.39 -22.77 27.61
CA GLY A 549 10.02 -22.71 26.20
C GLY A 549 8.56 -23.12 26.01
N ILE A 550 7.70 -22.15 25.67
CA ILE A 550 6.29 -22.36 25.35
C ILE A 550 6.19 -22.76 23.87
N GLN A 551 5.82 -24.02 23.61
CA GLN A 551 5.13 -24.41 22.37
C GLN A 551 3.62 -24.35 22.62
N ALA A 552 2.85 -23.72 21.74
CA ALA A 552 1.40 -23.84 21.75
C ALA A 552 0.82 -23.63 20.32
N PRO A 553 -0.35 -24.22 19.97
CA PRO A 553 -1.35 -24.79 20.88
C PRO A 553 -1.68 -26.27 20.61
N TYR A 554 -2.39 -26.86 21.57
CA TYR A 554 -2.91 -28.24 21.62
C TYR A 554 -1.91 -29.32 22.07
N ARG A 555 -1.63 -29.34 23.38
CA ARG A 555 -2.04 -30.42 24.29
C ARG A 555 -1.58 -30.10 25.72
N LEU A 556 -2.49 -30.27 26.67
CA LEU A 556 -2.21 -30.34 28.10
C LEU A 556 -1.07 -31.35 28.32
N PHE A 557 0.04 -30.92 28.94
CA PHE A 557 1.05 -31.86 29.43
C PHE A 557 1.22 -31.73 30.95
N ASP A 558 0.97 -32.87 31.58
CA ASP A 558 1.43 -33.29 32.89
C ASP A 558 2.96 -33.12 33.00
N ILE A 559 3.42 -32.70 34.17
CA ILE A 559 4.79 -32.24 34.50
C ILE A 559 5.89 -33.30 34.30
N ASN A 560 5.53 -34.52 33.87
CA ASN A 560 6.43 -35.67 33.73
C ASN A 560 6.81 -36.02 32.27
N TYR A 561 6.49 -35.17 31.29
CA TYR A 561 6.71 -35.45 29.86
C TYR A 561 8.15 -35.14 29.41
N HIS A 562 9.05 -36.13 29.45
CA HIS A 562 10.45 -36.00 28.99
C HIS A 562 10.74 -36.87 27.76
N ARG A 563 11.21 -36.24 26.68
CA ARG A 563 11.87 -36.91 25.55
C ARG A 563 13.37 -36.89 25.79
N GLN A 564 14.02 -38.04 25.88
CA GLN A 564 15.46 -38.13 26.18
C GLN A 564 16.20 -38.97 25.13
N ASN A 565 17.30 -38.42 24.60
CA ASN A 565 18.30 -39.19 23.88
C ASN A 565 19.11 -39.98 24.92
N LYS A 566 19.22 -41.30 24.74
CA LYS A 566 19.87 -42.17 25.73
C LYS A 566 21.10 -42.83 25.14
N SER A 567 22.18 -42.85 25.92
CA SER A 567 23.32 -43.69 25.61
C SER A 567 22.92 -45.16 25.78
N LEU A 568 23.16 -45.97 24.76
CA LEU A 568 23.06 -47.42 24.86
C LEU A 568 24.29 -47.91 25.63
N ALA A 569 24.24 -47.78 26.95
CA ALA A 569 25.37 -48.16 27.78
C ALA A 569 25.52 -49.69 27.78
N GLN A 570 26.64 -50.15 27.23
CA GLN A 570 27.24 -51.49 27.31
C GLN A 570 26.50 -52.61 26.55
N LEU A 571 27.27 -53.41 25.80
CA LEU A 571 26.86 -54.68 25.21
C LEU A 571 27.60 -55.81 25.95
N SER A 572 27.17 -57.08 25.77
CA SER A 572 27.81 -58.24 26.43
C SER A 572 29.27 -58.41 26.01
N SER A 573 30.09 -59.09 26.84
CA SER A 573 31.54 -59.22 26.64
C SER A 573 31.97 -59.86 25.31
N ASN A 574 31.09 -60.69 24.71
CA ASN A 574 31.33 -61.34 23.43
C ASN A 574 30.95 -60.43 22.23
N ILE A 575 30.47 -59.23 22.49
CA ILE A 575 30.10 -58.20 21.52
C ILE A 575 30.91 -56.93 21.78
N THR A 576 31.56 -56.41 20.75
CA THR A 576 32.34 -55.16 20.85
C THR A 576 31.58 -53.93 20.42
N GLY A 577 31.83 -52.84 21.15
CA GLY A 577 31.68 -51.41 20.81
C GLY A 577 30.55 -51.00 19.87
N LEU A 578 29.71 -50.07 20.33
CA LEU A 578 28.74 -49.42 19.43
C LEU A 578 29.44 -48.55 18.39
N THR A 579 28.95 -48.57 17.15
CA THR A 579 29.38 -47.62 16.12
C THR A 579 28.70 -46.26 16.29
N SER A 580 29.31 -45.20 15.74
CA SER A 580 28.81 -43.81 15.77
C SER A 580 27.42 -43.60 15.17
N LEU A 581 26.86 -44.61 14.51
CA LEU A 581 25.54 -44.58 13.85
C LEU A 581 24.43 -45.23 14.69
N SER A 582 24.72 -45.64 15.94
CA SER A 582 23.69 -46.15 16.86
C SER A 582 22.89 -44.99 17.47
N SER A 583 21.58 -45.14 17.58
CA SER A 583 20.70 -44.16 18.22
C SER A 583 19.61 -44.81 19.06
N SER A 584 19.18 -44.12 20.11
CA SER A 584 18.16 -44.59 21.04
C SER A 584 17.34 -43.39 21.52
N LYS A 585 16.02 -43.50 21.36
CA LYS A 585 15.07 -42.44 21.69
C LYS A 585 14.00 -42.99 22.60
N ALA A 586 13.98 -42.52 23.84
CA ALA A 586 12.95 -42.89 24.80
C ALA A 586 12.05 -41.69 25.08
N HIS A 587 10.76 -41.99 25.21
CA HIS A 587 9.71 -41.00 25.36
C HIS A 587 8.75 -41.45 26.46
N ARG A 588 8.60 -40.64 27.52
CA ARG A 588 7.72 -40.95 28.65
C ARG A 588 6.55 -39.99 28.73
N VAL A 589 5.35 -40.55 28.90
CA VAL A 589 4.07 -39.86 29.04
C VAL A 589 3.35 -40.41 30.28
N GLY A 590 3.53 -39.75 31.43
CA GLY A 590 3.03 -40.27 32.71
C GLY A 590 3.65 -41.62 33.04
N ARG A 591 2.82 -42.66 33.19
CA ARG A 591 3.29 -44.04 33.35
C ARG A 591 3.72 -44.70 32.04
N LYS A 592 3.30 -44.21 30.88
CA LYS A 592 3.64 -44.84 29.61
C LYS A 592 5.05 -44.46 29.16
N VAL A 593 5.83 -45.42 28.69
CA VAL A 593 7.12 -45.24 28.02
C VAL A 593 7.03 -45.84 26.62
N ASP A 594 7.46 -45.08 25.61
CA ASP A 594 7.70 -45.52 24.24
C ASP A 594 9.23 -45.43 23.98
N TRP A 595 9.86 -46.51 23.56
CA TRP A 595 11.31 -46.58 23.36
C TRP A 595 11.66 -47.19 22.00
N SER A 596 12.38 -46.40 21.20
CA SER A 596 12.88 -46.79 19.88
C SER A 596 14.40 -46.95 19.94
N VAL A 597 14.91 -48.07 19.45
CA VAL A 597 16.34 -48.38 19.41
C VAL A 597 16.77 -48.76 18.00
N TYR A 598 17.93 -48.22 17.61
CA TYR A 598 18.70 -48.64 16.45
C TYR A 598 20.16 -48.78 16.88
N ALA A 599 20.64 -50.00 17.11
CA ALA A 599 21.99 -50.24 17.58
C ALA A 599 22.83 -50.94 16.50
N ARG A 600 24.09 -50.53 16.36
CA ARG A 600 25.07 -51.10 15.43
C ARG A 600 26.33 -51.52 16.18
N PHE A 601 26.74 -52.78 16.06
CA PHE A 601 27.83 -53.37 16.85
C PHE A 601 28.61 -54.43 16.06
N ILE A 602 29.76 -54.85 16.60
CA ILE A 602 30.62 -55.86 15.99
C ILE A 602 30.70 -57.08 16.91
N ALA A 603 30.43 -58.29 16.40
CA ALA A 603 30.59 -59.52 17.16
C ALA A 603 32.04 -60.01 17.07
N LYS A 604 32.64 -60.45 18.18
CA LYS A 604 33.98 -61.06 18.19
C LYS A 604 33.87 -62.59 18.24
N PHE A 605 34.77 -63.29 17.55
CA PHE A 605 34.87 -64.75 17.68
C PHE A 605 35.16 -65.15 19.13
N ASP A 606 34.53 -66.22 19.59
CA ASP A 606 35.10 -67.02 20.66
C ASP A 606 36.24 -67.84 20.05
N GLU A 607 37.47 -67.42 20.35
CA GLU A 607 38.72 -67.96 19.80
C GLU A 607 38.87 -69.47 20.06
N ASN A 608 38.10 -70.04 20.99
CA ASN A 608 38.23 -71.44 21.41
C ASN A 608 37.27 -72.41 20.71
N THR A 609 36.14 -71.93 20.14
CA THR A 609 35.07 -72.82 19.68
C THR A 609 34.78 -72.72 18.18
N ASN A 610 35.25 -71.67 17.50
CA ASN A 610 34.95 -71.38 16.09
C ASN A 610 33.44 -71.41 15.77
N GLN A 611 32.60 -71.23 16.79
CA GLN A 611 31.15 -71.21 16.70
C GLN A 611 30.63 -69.77 16.67
N LEU A 612 29.48 -69.58 16.03
CA LEU A 612 28.79 -68.29 15.98
C LEU A 612 28.41 -67.85 17.40
N VAL A 613 28.64 -66.58 17.73
CA VAL A 613 28.32 -66.04 19.05
C VAL A 613 26.81 -66.08 19.24
N LYS A 614 26.35 -66.90 20.19
CA LYS A 614 24.92 -67.02 20.55
C LYS A 614 24.55 -66.29 21.83
N GLU A 615 25.53 -65.65 22.47
CA GLU A 615 25.27 -64.94 23.72
C GLU A 615 24.27 -63.79 23.52
N PRO A 616 23.33 -63.62 24.46
CA PRO A 616 22.41 -62.50 24.41
C PRO A 616 23.12 -61.15 24.52
N ILE A 617 22.55 -60.14 23.87
CA ILE A 617 22.89 -58.75 24.06
C ILE A 617 22.10 -58.20 25.24
N LYS A 618 22.77 -57.51 26.16
CA LYS A 618 22.15 -56.81 27.29
C LYS A 618 22.15 -55.31 27.01
N ILE A 619 21.00 -54.64 27.10
CA ILE A 619 20.87 -53.19 26.86
C ILE A 619 20.20 -52.53 28.06
N ASN A 620 20.86 -51.58 28.71
CA ASN A 620 20.28 -50.84 29.83
C ASN A 620 18.93 -50.20 29.47
N LEU A 621 17.94 -50.33 30.35
CA LEU A 621 16.67 -49.63 30.17
C LEU A 621 16.87 -48.11 30.33
N PRO A 622 16.10 -47.28 29.61
CA PRO A 622 16.27 -45.83 29.63
C PRO A 622 15.80 -45.17 30.95
N PHE A 623 15.06 -45.90 31.80
CA PHE A 623 14.52 -45.46 33.08
C PHE A 623 14.76 -46.54 34.14
N THR A 624 14.97 -46.12 35.40
CA THR A 624 15.26 -47.00 36.55
C THR A 624 14.02 -47.69 37.12
N GLU A 625 12.84 -47.17 36.80
CA GLU A 625 11.56 -47.71 37.23
C GLU A 625 11.16 -48.91 36.36
N THR A 626 10.71 -49.98 37.00
CA THR A 626 10.33 -51.22 36.33
C THR A 626 8.93 -51.11 35.72
N PRO A 627 8.70 -51.61 34.49
CA PRO A 627 7.35 -51.70 33.92
C PRO A 627 6.38 -52.47 34.83
N GLU A 628 5.41 -51.83 35.49
CA GLU A 628 4.35 -52.52 36.26
C GLU A 628 3.57 -53.52 35.38
N THR A 629 3.48 -53.28 34.07
CA THR A 629 2.54 -53.98 33.16
C THR A 629 3.12 -55.10 32.29
N LEU A 630 4.42 -55.38 32.34
CA LEU A 630 5.01 -56.52 31.60
C LEU A 630 5.06 -57.82 32.41
N TYR A 631 4.37 -57.86 33.55
CA TYR A 631 4.34 -58.99 34.47
C TYR A 631 2.91 -59.50 34.66
N THR A 632 2.72 -60.81 34.55
CA THR A 632 1.60 -61.48 35.23
C THR A 632 2.13 -62.30 36.40
N ASN A 633 1.67 -61.90 37.59
CA ASN A 633 1.66 -62.55 38.90
C ASN A 633 2.95 -62.64 39.74
N ALA A 634 2.82 -62.04 40.93
CA ALA A 634 3.82 -61.65 41.91
C ALA A 634 4.57 -62.78 42.66
N LEU A 635 4.66 -64.01 42.11
CA LEU A 635 5.18 -65.15 42.90
C LEU A 635 6.06 -66.16 42.13
N THR A 636 6.53 -65.87 40.91
CA THR A 636 7.48 -66.79 40.22
C THR A 636 8.66 -66.05 39.59
N THR A 637 9.84 -66.67 39.61
CA THR A 637 11.11 -66.15 39.08
C THR A 637 11.19 -66.15 37.55
N ASN A 638 10.14 -66.59 36.85
CA ASN A 638 10.07 -66.69 35.39
C ASN A 638 9.17 -65.59 34.82
N LEU A 639 9.72 -64.40 34.56
CA LEU A 639 8.89 -63.22 34.28
C LEU A 639 9.48 -62.32 33.19
N THR A 640 9.29 -62.71 31.93
CA THR A 640 9.68 -61.86 30.80
C THR A 640 8.86 -62.23 29.54
N LYS A 641 7.90 -61.40 29.11
CA LYS A 641 7.21 -61.62 27.82
C LYS A 641 8.16 -61.26 26.68
N PRO A 642 8.52 -62.19 25.77
CA PRO A 642 9.36 -61.86 24.65
C PRO A 642 8.59 -61.02 23.62
N PHE A 643 9.31 -60.16 22.91
CA PHE A 643 8.84 -59.43 21.74
C PHE A 643 9.84 -59.57 20.59
N LEU A 644 9.36 -59.36 19.38
CA LEU A 644 10.16 -59.52 18.17
C LEU A 644 10.99 -58.26 17.93
N ILE A 645 12.22 -58.46 17.51
CA ILE A 645 13.11 -57.39 17.06
C ILE A 645 13.68 -57.74 15.69
N PHE A 646 14.04 -56.72 14.92
CA PHE A 646 14.72 -56.90 13.65
C PHE A 646 16.22 -56.90 13.85
N VAL A 647 16.88 -57.92 13.33
CA VAL A 647 18.34 -58.04 13.28
C VAL A 647 18.77 -58.09 11.83
N GLY A 648 19.86 -57.42 11.49
CA GLY A 648 20.52 -57.64 10.22
C GLY A 648 22.02 -57.37 10.30
N ASN A 649 22.69 -57.49 9.17
CA ASN A 649 24.14 -57.26 9.09
C ASN A 649 24.56 -56.65 7.76
N SER A 650 25.82 -56.21 7.69
CA SER A 650 26.41 -55.60 6.49
C SER A 650 26.46 -56.50 5.26
N ASN A 651 26.26 -57.82 5.43
CA ASN A 651 26.24 -58.78 4.33
C ASN A 651 24.81 -59.00 3.78
N GLY A 652 23.83 -58.20 4.25
CA GLY A 652 22.47 -58.19 3.74
C GLY A 652 21.53 -59.25 4.30
N ALA A 653 21.99 -60.08 5.26
CA ALA A 653 21.09 -61.05 5.90
C ALA A 653 20.26 -60.35 6.98
N THR A 654 18.96 -60.64 7.00
CA THR A 654 17.99 -60.10 7.96
C THR A 654 17.19 -61.22 8.61
N GLU A 655 17.09 -61.19 9.94
CA GLU A 655 16.37 -62.19 10.72
C GLU A 655 15.58 -61.52 11.84
N VAL A 656 14.54 -62.20 12.31
CA VAL A 656 13.78 -61.78 13.48
C VAL A 656 14.34 -62.50 14.69
N ALA A 657 14.74 -61.73 15.70
CA ALA A 657 15.16 -62.28 16.99
C ALA A 657 14.12 -61.96 18.07
N GLN A 658 14.25 -62.59 19.23
CA GLN A 658 13.42 -62.32 20.39
C GLN A 658 14.20 -61.50 21.42
N ALA A 659 13.58 -60.43 21.89
CA ALA A 659 14.07 -59.66 23.02
C ALA A 659 13.08 -59.73 24.16
N ARG A 660 13.57 -59.53 25.39
CA ARG A 660 12.76 -59.55 26.60
C ARG A 660 13.41 -58.68 27.65
N ILE A 661 12.66 -58.20 28.63
CA ILE A 661 13.27 -57.52 29.80
C ILE A 661 13.98 -58.58 30.66
N SER A 662 15.00 -58.19 31.41
CA SER A 662 15.72 -59.06 32.35
C SER A 662 14.82 -59.47 33.51
N THR A 663 14.96 -60.71 33.98
CA THR A 663 14.39 -61.15 35.27
C THR A 663 15.04 -60.37 36.43
N ALA A 664 14.42 -60.40 37.62
CA ALA A 664 14.99 -59.77 38.81
C ALA A 664 16.37 -60.34 39.19
N ALA A 665 16.59 -61.64 38.99
CA ALA A 665 17.89 -62.28 39.22
C ALA A 665 18.94 -61.76 38.24
N GLU A 666 18.64 -61.72 36.93
CA GLU A 666 19.54 -61.18 35.92
C GLU A 666 19.82 -59.69 36.12
N ALA A 667 18.81 -58.91 36.54
CA ALA A 667 18.97 -57.50 36.86
C ALA A 667 19.90 -57.29 38.06
N LYS A 668 19.80 -58.15 39.09
CA LYS A 668 20.72 -58.14 40.24
C LYS A 668 22.16 -58.44 39.81
N ASP A 669 22.35 -59.44 38.94
CA ASP A 669 23.67 -59.83 38.44
C ASP A 669 24.28 -58.77 37.50
N PHE A 670 23.45 -58.08 36.73
CA PHE A 670 23.87 -57.01 35.80
C PHE A 670 23.96 -55.63 36.46
N GLY A 671 23.42 -55.46 37.66
CA GLY A 671 23.38 -54.20 38.41
C GLY A 671 22.22 -53.27 38.07
N THR A 672 21.42 -53.57 37.05
CA THR A 672 20.18 -52.84 36.70
C THR A 672 19.28 -53.66 35.79
N TYR A 673 18.00 -53.28 35.69
CA TYR A 673 17.10 -53.82 34.69
C TYR A 673 17.57 -53.45 33.28
N HIS A 674 17.60 -54.45 32.41
CA HIS A 674 18.08 -54.34 31.06
C HIS A 674 17.21 -55.16 30.11
N LEU A 675 17.32 -54.91 28.82
CA LEU A 675 16.78 -55.77 27.79
C LEU A 675 17.78 -56.89 27.50
N VAL A 676 17.31 -58.13 27.48
CA VAL A 676 18.01 -59.32 27.02
C VAL A 676 17.52 -59.62 25.60
N VAL A 677 18.39 -59.41 24.63
CA VAL A 677 18.16 -59.67 23.21
C VAL A 677 18.85 -60.98 22.86
N ASN A 678 18.09 -62.03 22.61
CA ASN A 678 18.65 -63.32 22.21
C ASN A 678 19.26 -63.22 20.81
N ALA A 679 20.33 -63.96 20.58
CA ALA A 679 20.89 -64.08 19.23
C ALA A 679 19.85 -64.69 18.28
N PRO A 680 19.87 -64.31 16.99
CA PRO A 680 19.08 -64.99 15.97
C PRO A 680 19.47 -66.48 15.87
N ALA A 681 18.68 -67.31 15.17
CA ALA A 681 18.93 -68.75 15.08
C ALA A 681 20.31 -69.05 14.46
N THR A 682 20.78 -68.19 13.56
CA THR A 682 22.11 -68.25 12.95
C THR A 682 23.22 -67.67 13.83
N GLY A 683 22.93 -67.18 15.03
CA GLY A 683 23.89 -66.46 15.87
C GLY A 683 24.28 -65.08 15.31
N TRP A 684 25.03 -64.31 16.10
CA TRP A 684 25.59 -63.03 15.64
C TRP A 684 26.73 -63.30 14.65
N ARG A 685 26.67 -62.65 13.49
CA ARG A 685 27.66 -62.86 12.43
C ARG A 685 28.96 -62.13 12.76
N THR A 686 30.02 -62.90 12.95
CA THR A 686 31.40 -62.41 13.17
C THR A 686 32.12 -62.10 11.85
N ASP A 687 31.61 -62.62 10.73
CA ASP A 687 32.09 -62.34 9.37
C ASP A 687 31.43 -61.11 8.73
N ALA A 688 30.56 -60.42 9.47
CA ALA A 688 29.98 -59.14 9.07
C ALA A 688 30.77 -57.98 9.69
N ASN A 689 31.05 -56.96 8.89
CA ASN A 689 31.69 -55.72 9.36
C ASN A 689 30.88 -55.02 10.46
N VAL A 690 29.55 -55.11 10.38
CA VAL A 690 28.62 -54.55 11.38
C VAL A 690 27.35 -55.41 11.43
N ASN A 691 26.88 -55.73 12.64
CA ASN A 691 25.52 -56.19 12.91
C ASN A 691 24.68 -54.99 13.34
N TYR A 692 23.39 -54.98 13.01
CA TYR A 692 22.45 -54.00 13.50
C TYR A 692 21.21 -54.67 14.09
N LEU A 693 20.65 -54.05 15.12
CA LEU A 693 19.35 -54.42 15.69
C LEU A 693 18.45 -53.19 15.76
N SER A 694 17.15 -53.39 15.57
CA SER A 694 16.16 -52.32 15.70
C SER A 694 14.84 -52.84 16.28
N PHE A 695 14.27 -52.04 17.18
CA PHE A 695 12.97 -52.32 17.78
C PHE A 695 12.31 -51.06 18.34
N ASP A 696 10.99 -51.13 18.45
CA ASP A 696 10.15 -50.20 19.17
C ASP A 696 9.40 -50.97 20.26
N ILE A 697 9.46 -50.50 21.50
CA ILE A 697 8.70 -51.08 22.61
C ILE A 697 7.98 -49.99 23.38
N SER A 698 6.73 -50.29 23.75
CA SER A 698 5.91 -49.45 24.63
C SER A 698 5.54 -50.22 25.89
N TRP A 699 5.66 -49.61 27.06
CA TRP A 699 5.24 -50.20 28.34
C TRP A 699 4.66 -49.15 29.29
N ASN A 700 3.87 -49.58 30.27
CA ASN A 700 3.55 -48.73 31.41
C ASN A 700 4.46 -49.09 32.58
N VAL A 701 5.16 -48.07 33.08
CA VAL A 701 5.97 -48.02 34.29
C VAL A 701 5.08 -48.10 35.51
#